data_AF-A0A849ZJD9-F1
#
_entry.id   AF-A0A849ZJD9-F1
#
_cell.length_a   1.000
_cell.length_b   1.000
_cell.length_c   1.000
_cell.angle_alpha   90.00
_cell.angle_beta   90.00
_cell.angle_gamma   90.00
#
_symmetry.space_group_name_H-M   'P 1'
#
loop_
_entity.id
_entity.type
_entity.pdbx_description
1 polymer ?
#
loop_
_entity_poly.entity_id
_entity_poly.type
_entity_poly.pdbx_seq_one_letter_code
_entity_poly.pdbx_strand_id
1 'polypeptide(L)'
;MRRIARLPLVMLSLLAVATCAWATGESEVRGTIGAVNPGATVIGVLGTPVHIGPGTEIENDDGPIPASALATGQFVEVDGTWTGTQLNADRIRVEDPDESKVKGVINAINLAERRVRIDGVDVQVTPQTQFRFQGQAVPFESFAVGQRAEATGNWAAPRLIARELERHDGPAGPPPPGGEVSRRGPIQAINPARPSITVSGEVFVVVPETVILDNDNRPIPFGALQAGALVQAEGLRSAANAAEVIARRIKLEDGPEIELRGVIQSIVLDPPSMMIAGQLFLISPQTMLLDDENRPIPLASFAPGDFVQAEGHPTPGGAILARKIKKEDGPGNANEIERRGPITSIDASAHIIVVGMTPFRVTPQTELLGRGNLPIPFSEFRVGDLVEAEGFRAQNGEIIARKIKRENPDHQSVIEGRIQAVDASAETIVIQGVTIRVTDATRLFKPSGEPAVFADLTIGSRAVARGRFQPDGSLLASEVRLLPPPPPHHDRVAGIIRVNDPATQVLVIDETTVQVTPETRLLDVVGRPTSFEAFRVGRRAAAIGDFDDAGVLIALQVRLLDSLGEGGEGRRVRFAGVVTAVNASELAFVVERDPRDSRPFDLAVRVLTDEETEFEFRRGGGPATFDDIAVGVVVEVQGAFQPGGPVLATEVKIGHPLPPPGPEVEVHGSIEAIDLGARTLAVRGILFRVTPQTVIEGRHDNPLTLEDLRVGDFVEAKGTRTGPNTADARRIELEDRHEPPRGEHIVRFAGSIEAIPDDATLIVAGRTVHVTASTEIEAFDSIPLTFADLDAGEPVGVAGILLADGSVRARHIRQEIAIISAVDADARVITVNDLDVSVPASAEIKLPGNVAGSFADLTVGQTIRLEAHLDGAQIVADEIRILSPMVVTGIDGYEPLQLQFIDGRAVVTMGRQQAAVGFVYDSDTPAEIHPGSVAVLSMLISSNQPNPALVPQFRVRIGTQNFMRASYITVNPVGSQSITAGLTPKVYRVALNAPADAAAGNPLSNGLYFSFDAFDFEVQPGEPPVSFTIHAIDIDTVPLAEVQTGEVLASWDFAGSSQGWTYETVTSSVFTQPRPFLGDHSIGLAAADDWTFGFWTRIESGLSIAPGTLLRLRATMTSPGDDSARLPMVRVRLADRHFEQIGELLVTPNGPSPSLPNATTQTYDLYYQWPTYAPVMDELVLNFDLINLSSNGAPDVPVNLENVSLETVQFAP
;
A
#
# COMPACT_ATOMS: atom_id res chain seq x y z
N MET A 1 18.40 -79.22 3.71
CA MET A 1 19.86 -79.11 3.79
C MET A 1 20.24 -77.63 3.71
N ARG A 2 21.00 -77.17 4.72
CA ARG A 2 22.02 -76.07 4.80
C ARG A 2 21.73 -74.69 4.15
N ARG A 3 21.69 -73.54 4.86
CA ARG A 3 22.67 -72.75 5.69
C ARG A 3 23.66 -71.85 4.91
N ILE A 4 23.83 -70.60 5.41
CA ILE A 4 24.97 -69.61 5.31
C ILE A 4 24.95 -68.69 4.07
N ALA A 5 24.90 -67.34 4.09
CA ALA A 5 25.45 -66.21 4.87
C ALA A 5 26.81 -65.62 4.38
N ARG A 6 26.84 -64.27 4.16
CA ARG A 6 27.95 -63.25 4.16
C ARG A 6 28.28 -62.49 2.83
N LEU A 7 27.82 -61.22 2.74
CA LEU A 7 28.49 -59.85 2.59
C LEU A 7 29.88 -59.70 1.90
N PRO A 8 30.38 -58.48 1.47
CA PRO A 8 29.78 -57.14 1.17
C PRO A 8 30.39 -56.31 -0.03
N LEU A 9 29.87 -55.08 -0.27
CA LEU A 9 30.43 -53.79 -0.81
C LEU A 9 31.29 -53.73 -2.11
N VAL A 10 30.91 -52.88 -3.09
CA VAL A 10 31.52 -51.56 -3.46
C VAL A 10 30.62 -50.83 -4.50
N MET A 11 30.38 -49.55 -4.22
CA MET A 11 29.72 -48.51 -5.04
C MET A 11 30.52 -48.19 -6.32
N LEU A 12 29.86 -48.04 -7.47
CA LEU A 12 30.34 -47.15 -8.53
C LEU A 12 29.15 -46.53 -9.27
N SER A 13 28.89 -45.27 -8.99
CA SER A 13 27.98 -44.38 -9.70
C SER A 13 28.56 -44.04 -11.08
N LEU A 14 27.83 -44.37 -12.14
CA LEU A 14 28.05 -43.83 -13.47
C LEU A 14 27.31 -42.48 -13.53
N LEU A 15 28.06 -41.37 -13.56
CA LEU A 15 27.54 -40.03 -13.80
C LEU A 15 27.09 -39.92 -15.27
N ALA A 16 25.78 -39.85 -15.50
CA ALA A 16 25.25 -39.33 -16.76
C ALA A 16 25.35 -37.80 -16.71
N VAL A 17 26.19 -37.24 -17.57
CA VAL A 17 26.28 -35.80 -17.81
C VAL A 17 25.03 -35.39 -18.60
N ALA A 18 24.05 -34.83 -17.92
CA ALA A 18 22.97 -34.09 -18.58
C ALA A 18 23.49 -32.68 -18.87
N THR A 19 23.86 -32.42 -20.12
CA THR A 19 24.08 -31.07 -20.65
C THR A 19 22.73 -30.36 -20.69
N CYS A 20 22.49 -29.45 -19.75
CA CYS A 20 21.39 -28.50 -19.84
C CYS A 20 21.81 -27.40 -20.83
N ALA A 21 21.17 -27.34 -22.00
CA ALA A 21 21.37 -26.27 -22.96
C ALA A 21 20.64 -25.02 -22.45
N TRP A 22 21.40 -24.04 -21.94
CA TRP A 22 20.87 -22.71 -21.69
C TRP A 22 20.84 -21.88 -22.97
N ALA A 23 19.89 -20.95 -23.00
CA ALA A 23 19.64 -19.99 -24.05
C ALA A 23 20.89 -19.17 -24.41
N THR A 24 20.98 -18.78 -25.69
CA THR A 24 21.88 -17.72 -26.15
C THR A 24 21.41 -16.38 -25.57
N GLY A 25 22.22 -15.75 -24.73
CA GLY A 25 21.94 -14.46 -24.08
C GLY A 25 23.21 -13.87 -23.47
N GLU A 26 23.14 -12.60 -23.05
CA GLU A 26 24.21 -11.92 -22.30
C GLU A 26 24.62 -12.79 -21.09
N SER A 27 25.93 -12.96 -20.93
CA SER A 27 26.54 -13.90 -20.00
C SER A 27 27.79 -13.26 -19.40
N GLU A 28 27.93 -13.41 -18.08
CA GLU A 28 29.06 -12.90 -17.30
C GLU A 28 29.91 -14.08 -16.80
N VAL A 29 31.24 -13.98 -16.93
CA VAL A 29 32.20 -14.96 -16.39
C VAL A 29 33.25 -14.24 -15.55
N ARG A 30 33.44 -14.69 -14.30
CA ARG A 30 34.49 -14.19 -13.41
C ARG A 30 35.52 -15.28 -13.13
N GLY A 31 36.80 -14.94 -13.13
CA GLY A 31 37.83 -15.87 -12.70
C GLY A 31 39.24 -15.47 -13.09
N THR A 32 40.20 -16.31 -12.70
CA THR A 32 41.60 -16.12 -13.11
C THR A 32 41.81 -16.56 -14.55
N ILE A 33 42.63 -15.78 -15.25
CA ILE A 33 43.11 -16.14 -16.59
C ILE A 33 44.06 -17.35 -16.46
N GLY A 34 43.60 -18.53 -16.87
CA GLY A 34 44.37 -19.78 -16.85
C GLY A 34 45.23 -19.99 -18.10
N ALA A 35 44.90 -19.35 -19.21
CA ALA A 35 45.70 -19.35 -20.43
C ALA A 35 45.44 -18.07 -21.23
N VAL A 36 46.47 -17.55 -21.90
CA VAL A 36 46.36 -16.46 -22.88
C VAL A 36 46.97 -16.93 -24.18
N ASN A 37 46.25 -16.81 -25.29
CA ASN A 37 46.83 -17.15 -26.59
C ASN A 37 47.81 -16.04 -27.07
N PRO A 38 48.73 -16.33 -28.00
CA PRO A 38 49.62 -15.31 -28.55
C PRO A 38 48.81 -14.18 -29.21
N GLY A 39 48.92 -12.96 -28.68
CA GLY A 39 48.17 -11.78 -29.12
C GLY A 39 46.89 -11.48 -28.34
N ALA A 40 46.56 -12.26 -27.30
CA ALA A 40 45.41 -12.05 -26.41
C ALA A 40 44.08 -11.86 -27.15
N THR A 41 43.86 -12.62 -28.21
CA THR A 41 42.57 -12.68 -28.93
C THR A 41 41.65 -13.74 -28.33
N VAL A 42 42.20 -14.64 -27.51
CA VAL A 42 41.47 -15.62 -26.71
C VAL A 42 42.15 -15.78 -25.35
N ILE A 43 41.39 -15.62 -24.28
CA ILE A 43 41.81 -15.95 -22.91
C ILE A 43 40.99 -17.13 -22.38
N GLY A 44 41.58 -17.96 -21.52
CA GLY A 44 40.89 -19.03 -20.82
C GLY A 44 40.55 -18.62 -19.39
N VAL A 45 39.27 -18.38 -19.09
CA VAL A 45 38.82 -18.03 -17.72
C VAL A 45 38.09 -19.24 -17.16
N LEU A 46 38.62 -19.86 -16.10
CA LEU A 46 38.11 -21.12 -15.51
C LEU A 46 37.94 -22.27 -16.53
N GLY A 47 38.74 -22.29 -17.59
CA GLY A 47 38.66 -23.29 -18.67
C GLY A 47 37.67 -22.93 -19.79
N THR A 48 36.93 -21.84 -19.64
CA THR A 48 36.05 -21.27 -20.67
C THR A 48 36.88 -20.45 -21.67
N PRO A 49 36.81 -20.74 -22.99
CA PRO A 49 37.41 -19.89 -24.01
C PRO A 49 36.63 -18.59 -24.14
N VAL A 50 37.29 -17.45 -23.91
CA VAL A 50 36.77 -16.09 -24.07
C VAL A 50 37.45 -15.46 -25.27
N HIS A 51 36.68 -15.16 -26.31
CA HIS A 51 37.13 -14.45 -27.51
C HIS A 51 37.08 -12.95 -27.32
N ILE A 52 38.17 -12.29 -27.68
CA ILE A 52 38.33 -10.83 -27.62
C ILE A 52 38.24 -10.30 -29.06
N GLY A 53 37.20 -9.51 -29.33
CA GLY A 53 36.92 -8.92 -30.63
C GLY A 53 37.40 -7.46 -30.74
N PRO A 54 37.31 -6.84 -31.94
CA PRO A 54 37.72 -5.44 -32.15
C PRO A 54 36.94 -4.39 -31.36
N GLY A 55 35.77 -4.76 -30.81
CA GLY A 55 34.90 -3.90 -30.01
C GLY A 55 34.85 -4.26 -28.53
N THR A 56 35.69 -5.21 -28.07
CA THR A 56 35.75 -5.57 -26.65
C THR A 56 36.40 -4.44 -25.87
N GLU A 57 35.69 -3.89 -24.89
CA GLU A 57 36.24 -2.91 -23.95
C GLU A 57 37.08 -3.64 -22.90
N ILE A 58 38.33 -3.22 -22.67
CA ILE A 58 39.21 -3.84 -21.68
C ILE A 58 39.74 -2.75 -20.77
N GLU A 59 39.53 -2.91 -19.46
CA GLU A 59 39.88 -1.91 -18.47
C GLU A 59 40.41 -2.54 -17.18
N ASN A 60 41.12 -1.74 -16.40
CA ASN A 60 41.40 -1.99 -14.98
C ASN A 60 40.92 -0.77 -14.17
N ASP A 61 41.19 -0.75 -12.86
CA ASP A 61 40.79 0.37 -11.99
C ASP A 61 41.42 1.72 -12.36
N ASP A 62 42.45 1.74 -13.22
CA ASP A 62 43.09 2.94 -13.75
C ASP A 62 42.58 3.36 -15.16
N GLY A 63 41.61 2.61 -15.72
CA GLY A 63 40.97 2.88 -17.01
C GLY A 63 41.30 1.87 -18.13
N PRO A 64 41.11 2.24 -19.41
CA PRO A 64 41.24 1.31 -20.53
C PRO A 64 42.68 0.78 -20.72
N ILE A 65 42.84 -0.53 -20.89
CA ILE A 65 44.12 -1.21 -21.12
C ILE A 65 44.11 -2.02 -22.43
N PRO A 66 45.26 -2.22 -23.10
CA PRO A 66 45.30 -3.05 -24.30
C PRO A 66 45.15 -4.54 -23.96
N ALA A 67 44.56 -5.35 -24.86
CA ALA A 67 44.43 -6.80 -24.69
C ALA A 67 45.77 -7.50 -24.37
N SER A 68 46.90 -6.96 -24.86
CA SER A 68 48.24 -7.47 -24.57
C SER A 68 48.65 -7.35 -23.10
N ALA A 69 47.94 -6.57 -22.30
CA ALA A 69 48.14 -6.46 -20.86
C ALA A 69 47.47 -7.61 -20.08
N LEU A 70 46.64 -8.43 -20.74
CA LEU A 70 46.05 -9.61 -20.15
C LEU A 70 47.09 -10.73 -20.04
N ALA A 71 47.29 -11.22 -18.82
CA ALA A 71 48.29 -12.22 -18.49
C ALA A 71 47.68 -13.32 -17.62
N THR A 72 48.25 -14.53 -17.72
CA THR A 72 47.84 -15.64 -16.85
C THR A 72 48.01 -15.27 -15.38
N GLY A 73 47.01 -15.58 -14.57
CA GLY A 73 46.97 -15.28 -13.14
C GLY A 73 46.26 -13.99 -12.76
N GLN A 74 45.95 -13.09 -13.70
CA GLN A 74 45.08 -11.95 -13.44
C GLN A 74 43.65 -12.41 -13.21
N PHE A 75 42.93 -11.74 -12.29
CA PHE A 75 41.51 -11.95 -12.09
C PHE A 75 40.72 -11.01 -12.99
N VAL A 76 39.74 -11.54 -13.70
CA VAL A 76 38.92 -10.77 -14.63
C VAL A 76 37.43 -11.06 -14.44
N GLU A 77 36.63 -10.02 -14.61
CA GLU A 77 35.20 -10.08 -14.91
C GLU A 77 35.02 -9.87 -16.41
N VAL A 78 34.29 -10.78 -17.06
CA VAL A 78 34.05 -10.76 -18.51
C VAL A 78 32.56 -10.76 -18.79
N ASP A 79 32.08 -9.69 -19.41
CA ASP A 79 30.73 -9.59 -19.95
C ASP A 79 30.76 -9.94 -21.44
N GLY A 80 29.79 -10.70 -21.91
CA GLY A 80 29.72 -11.01 -23.34
C GLY A 80 28.56 -11.91 -23.74
N THR A 81 28.54 -12.32 -25.00
CA THR A 81 27.51 -13.21 -25.54
C THR A 81 28.00 -14.65 -25.60
N TRP A 82 27.29 -15.56 -24.94
CA TRP A 82 27.61 -16.99 -24.95
C TRP A 82 27.09 -17.66 -26.23
N THR A 83 27.96 -18.36 -26.94
CA THR A 83 27.64 -19.01 -28.23
C THR A 83 27.41 -20.52 -28.11
N GLY A 84 27.40 -21.05 -26.88
CA GLY A 84 27.25 -22.49 -26.60
C GLY A 84 28.57 -23.22 -26.33
N THR A 85 29.68 -22.77 -26.92
CA THR A 85 31.03 -23.37 -26.72
C THR A 85 32.12 -22.38 -26.34
N GLN A 86 31.87 -21.08 -26.47
CA GLN A 86 32.80 -19.99 -26.18
C GLN A 86 32.03 -18.70 -25.86
N LEU A 87 32.66 -17.80 -25.11
CA LEU A 87 32.13 -16.47 -24.78
C LEU A 87 32.77 -15.43 -25.70
N ASN A 88 31.98 -14.62 -26.40
CA ASN A 88 32.49 -13.45 -27.11
C ASN A 88 32.38 -12.25 -26.17
N ALA A 89 33.51 -11.69 -25.75
CA ALA A 89 33.53 -10.61 -24.76
C ALA A 89 33.12 -9.27 -25.39
N ASP A 90 32.17 -8.60 -24.76
CA ASP A 90 31.85 -7.19 -24.99
C ASP A 90 32.67 -6.31 -24.04
N ARG A 91 32.96 -6.78 -22.82
CA ARG A 91 33.84 -6.11 -21.85
C ARG A 91 34.67 -7.09 -21.02
N ILE A 92 35.90 -6.71 -20.67
CA ILE A 92 36.79 -7.41 -19.73
C ILE A 92 37.34 -6.39 -18.72
N ARG A 93 37.01 -6.56 -17.44
CA ARG A 93 37.56 -5.77 -16.34
C ARG A 93 38.58 -6.59 -15.56
N VAL A 94 39.80 -6.08 -15.41
CA VAL A 94 40.84 -6.66 -14.55
C VAL A 94 40.66 -6.12 -13.14
N GLU A 95 40.50 -7.01 -12.16
CA GLU A 95 40.25 -6.66 -10.75
C GLU A 95 41.39 -7.16 -9.83
N ASP A 96 41.52 -6.54 -8.66
CA ASP A 96 42.43 -6.99 -7.60
C ASP A 96 41.90 -8.27 -6.92
N PRO A 97 42.67 -9.37 -6.86
CA PRO A 97 42.24 -10.63 -6.24
C PRO A 97 41.96 -10.54 -4.73
N ASP A 98 42.47 -9.54 -4.00
CA ASP A 98 42.37 -9.47 -2.52
C ASP A 98 40.95 -9.13 -2.00
N GLU A 99 40.02 -8.76 -2.90
CA GLU A 99 38.59 -8.54 -2.59
C GLU A 99 37.64 -9.56 -3.23
N SER A 100 38.14 -10.75 -3.59
CA SER A 100 37.33 -11.77 -4.25
C SER A 100 36.11 -12.20 -3.41
N LYS A 101 34.92 -11.87 -3.91
CA LYS A 101 33.61 -12.21 -3.33
C LYS A 101 32.87 -13.18 -4.24
N VAL A 102 32.31 -14.23 -3.64
CA VAL A 102 31.38 -15.16 -4.31
C VAL A 102 30.04 -15.01 -3.62
N LYS A 103 29.07 -14.41 -4.32
CA LYS A 103 27.69 -14.24 -3.84
C LYS A 103 26.79 -15.19 -4.62
N GLY A 104 25.87 -15.85 -3.93
CA GLY A 104 24.94 -16.75 -4.59
C GLY A 104 24.18 -17.65 -3.65
N VAL A 105 23.52 -18.67 -4.21
CA VAL A 105 22.83 -19.70 -3.43
C VAL A 105 23.78 -20.85 -3.13
N ILE A 106 23.78 -21.33 -1.88
CA ILE A 106 24.50 -22.55 -1.53
C ILE A 106 23.83 -23.73 -2.24
N ASN A 107 24.44 -24.30 -3.27
CA ASN A 107 23.89 -25.47 -3.98
C ASN A 107 24.32 -26.80 -3.34
N ALA A 108 25.41 -26.81 -2.57
CA ALA A 108 25.88 -27.99 -1.84
C ALA A 108 26.70 -27.60 -0.61
N ILE A 109 26.62 -28.39 0.47
CA ILE A 109 27.49 -28.26 1.64
C ILE A 109 28.05 -29.63 2.03
N ASN A 110 29.36 -29.71 2.28
CA ASN A 110 30.04 -30.89 2.80
C ASN A 110 30.67 -30.52 4.15
N LEU A 111 29.98 -30.87 5.23
CA LEU A 111 30.40 -30.56 6.59
C LEU A 111 31.70 -31.29 6.99
N ALA A 112 31.88 -32.53 6.54
CA ALA A 112 33.08 -33.32 6.85
C ALA A 112 34.34 -32.77 6.16
N GLU A 113 34.19 -32.26 4.94
CA GLU A 113 35.29 -31.63 4.18
C GLU A 113 35.40 -30.11 4.40
N ARG A 114 34.55 -29.52 5.26
CA ARG A 114 34.44 -28.07 5.48
C ARG A 114 34.41 -27.29 4.15
N ARG A 115 33.48 -27.67 3.27
CA ARG A 115 33.33 -27.08 1.94
C ARG A 115 31.88 -26.68 1.66
N VAL A 116 31.69 -25.55 0.99
CA VAL A 116 30.40 -25.03 0.49
C VAL A 116 30.51 -24.84 -1.02
N ARG A 117 29.41 -25.03 -1.77
CA ARG A 117 29.33 -24.67 -3.18
C ARG A 117 28.30 -23.56 -3.36
N ILE A 118 28.72 -22.39 -3.83
CA ILE A 118 27.87 -21.19 -4.01
C ILE A 118 27.78 -20.89 -5.50
N ASP A 119 26.57 -20.95 -6.08
CA ASP A 119 26.31 -20.83 -7.52
C ASP A 119 27.33 -21.56 -8.41
N GLY A 120 27.64 -22.80 -8.02
CA GLY A 120 28.58 -23.66 -8.74
C GLY A 120 30.07 -23.46 -8.41
N VAL A 121 30.43 -22.50 -7.57
CA VAL A 121 31.82 -22.26 -7.12
C VAL A 121 32.12 -23.04 -5.84
N ASP A 122 33.22 -23.79 -5.81
CA ASP A 122 33.71 -24.45 -4.59
C ASP A 122 34.39 -23.44 -3.64
N VAL A 123 33.86 -23.32 -2.42
CA VAL A 123 34.40 -22.52 -1.33
C VAL A 123 34.88 -23.46 -0.21
N GLN A 124 36.17 -23.43 0.08
CA GLN A 124 36.79 -24.14 1.18
C GLN A 124 36.82 -23.24 2.41
N VAL A 125 36.30 -23.72 3.55
CA VAL A 125 36.39 -23.00 4.82
C VAL A 125 37.50 -23.60 5.68
N THR A 126 38.21 -22.74 6.41
CA THR A 126 39.35 -23.08 7.27
C THR A 126 39.02 -22.73 8.72
N PRO A 127 39.86 -23.14 9.69
CA PRO A 127 39.69 -22.70 11.08
C PRO A 127 39.78 -21.17 11.27
N GLN A 128 40.27 -20.42 10.27
CA GLN A 128 40.39 -18.97 10.30
C GLN A 128 39.20 -18.26 9.64
N THR A 129 38.30 -19.00 8.98
CA THR A 129 37.11 -18.43 8.34
C THR A 129 36.15 -17.90 9.39
N GLN A 130 35.77 -16.63 9.28
CA GLN A 130 34.69 -16.03 10.07
C GLN A 130 33.34 -16.38 9.46
N PHE A 131 32.38 -16.74 10.29
CA PHE A 131 31.06 -17.16 9.86
C PHE A 131 30.04 -16.17 10.43
N ARG A 132 29.26 -15.52 9.57
CA ARG A 132 28.34 -14.47 10.00
C ARG A 132 26.89 -14.64 9.53
N PHE A 133 25.98 -14.05 10.28
CA PHE A 133 24.59 -13.83 9.90
C PHE A 133 24.14 -12.50 10.51
N GLN A 134 23.69 -11.56 9.67
CA GLN A 134 23.35 -10.19 10.10
C GLN A 134 24.48 -9.56 10.94
N GLY A 135 25.73 -9.74 10.52
CA GLY A 135 26.92 -9.25 11.24
C GLY A 135 27.32 -10.02 12.52
N GLN A 136 26.48 -10.92 13.05
CA GLN A 136 26.78 -11.73 14.24
C GLN A 136 27.51 -13.03 13.92
N ALA A 137 28.43 -13.46 14.79
CA ALA A 137 29.16 -14.72 14.59
C ALA A 137 28.26 -15.94 14.77
N VAL A 138 28.26 -16.86 13.81
CA VAL A 138 27.47 -18.10 13.81
C VAL A 138 28.35 -19.34 13.58
N PRO A 139 27.95 -20.55 13.98
CA PRO A 139 28.71 -21.76 13.65
C PRO A 139 28.57 -22.11 12.15
N PHE A 140 29.60 -22.72 11.56
CA PHE A 140 29.58 -23.17 10.15
C PHE A 140 28.45 -24.16 9.86
N GLU A 141 28.07 -24.95 10.87
CA GLU A 141 27.00 -25.94 10.83
C GLU A 141 25.61 -25.28 10.68
N SER A 142 25.50 -23.96 10.86
CA SER A 142 24.26 -23.21 10.62
C SER A 142 24.01 -22.89 9.14
N PHE A 143 24.98 -23.14 8.27
CA PHE A 143 24.84 -22.97 6.82
C PHE A 143 24.19 -24.20 6.18
N ALA A 144 23.27 -23.99 5.25
CA ALA A 144 22.52 -25.05 4.60
C ALA A 144 22.33 -24.78 3.10
N VAL A 145 22.15 -25.86 2.33
CA VAL A 145 21.82 -25.78 0.90
C VAL A 145 20.51 -25.00 0.72
N GLY A 146 20.51 -24.07 -0.23
CA GLY A 146 19.37 -23.19 -0.54
C GLY A 146 19.38 -21.85 0.19
N GLN A 147 20.35 -21.59 1.08
CA GLN A 147 20.54 -20.25 1.66
C GLN A 147 21.33 -19.36 0.69
N ARG A 148 21.03 -18.05 0.70
CA ARG A 148 21.91 -17.05 0.08
C ARG A 148 23.12 -16.83 0.98
N ALA A 149 24.31 -16.89 0.40
CA ALA A 149 25.55 -16.64 1.10
C ALA A 149 26.53 -15.84 0.24
N GLU A 150 27.37 -15.10 0.93
CA GLU A 150 28.51 -14.37 0.40
C GLU A 150 29.77 -14.93 1.05
N ALA A 151 30.69 -15.43 0.23
CA ALA A 151 32.00 -15.86 0.67
C ALA A 151 33.05 -14.84 0.21
N THR A 152 33.81 -14.29 1.15
CA THR A 152 34.96 -13.44 0.86
C THR A 152 36.22 -14.23 1.18
N GLY A 153 37.20 -14.26 0.28
CA GLY A 153 38.34 -15.15 0.44
C GLY A 153 39.43 -14.96 -0.60
N ASN A 154 40.48 -15.77 -0.48
CA ASN A 154 41.57 -15.80 -1.46
C ASN A 154 41.41 -17.04 -2.32
N TRP A 155 41.52 -16.91 -3.63
CA TRP A 155 41.41 -18.06 -4.53
C TRP A 155 42.65 -18.96 -4.47
N ALA A 156 42.42 -20.25 -4.22
CA ALA A 156 43.35 -21.34 -4.47
C ALA A 156 42.71 -22.26 -5.53
N ALA A 157 42.86 -21.90 -6.79
CA ALA A 157 42.14 -22.52 -7.91
C ALA A 157 42.18 -24.06 -7.87
N PRO A 158 41.02 -24.74 -8.07
CA PRO A 158 39.73 -24.22 -8.53
C PRO A 158 38.78 -23.77 -7.41
N ARG A 159 39.27 -23.40 -6.22
CA ARG A 159 38.41 -23.10 -5.04
C ARG A 159 38.73 -21.76 -4.39
N LEU A 160 37.73 -21.13 -3.79
CA LEU A 160 37.92 -19.97 -2.91
C LEU A 160 38.26 -20.47 -1.50
N ILE A 161 39.35 -20.02 -0.89
CA ILE A 161 39.61 -20.23 0.54
C ILE A 161 39.00 -19.05 1.29
N ALA A 162 37.86 -19.29 1.96
CA ALA A 162 37.13 -18.21 2.61
C ALA A 162 37.86 -17.66 3.84
N ARG A 163 38.03 -16.33 3.91
CA ARG A 163 38.31 -15.60 5.16
C ARG A 163 37.02 -15.27 5.91
N GLU A 164 35.92 -15.11 5.18
CA GLU A 164 34.59 -14.86 5.71
C GLU A 164 33.53 -15.55 4.87
N LEU A 165 32.50 -16.07 5.53
CA LEU A 165 31.29 -16.61 4.91
C LEU A 165 30.08 -16.07 5.68
N GLU A 166 29.29 -15.21 5.04
CA GLU A 166 28.09 -14.61 5.60
C GLU A 166 26.85 -15.16 4.89
N ARG A 167 25.83 -15.56 5.66
CA ARG A 167 24.50 -15.89 5.09
C ARG A 167 23.57 -14.67 5.20
N HIS A 168 22.65 -14.51 4.25
CA HIS A 168 21.68 -13.41 4.23
C HIS A 168 20.24 -13.93 4.21
N ASP A 169 19.29 -13.12 4.69
CA ASP A 169 17.86 -13.43 4.62
C ASP A 169 17.32 -13.20 3.20
N GLY A 170 16.88 -14.29 2.57
CA GLY A 170 16.27 -14.37 1.23
C GLY A 170 15.69 -15.77 1.00
N PRO A 171 14.72 -15.97 0.10
CA PRO A 171 13.76 -17.07 0.15
C PRO A 171 14.44 -18.45 0.15
N ALA A 172 14.16 -19.23 1.20
CA ALA A 172 14.89 -20.42 1.60
C ALA A 172 14.52 -21.69 0.80
N GLY A 173 15.52 -22.55 0.59
CA GLY A 173 15.34 -23.98 0.37
C GLY A 173 14.56 -24.68 1.51
N PRO A 174 14.16 -25.96 1.34
CA PRO A 174 13.06 -26.57 2.07
C PRO A 174 13.28 -26.69 3.59
N PRO A 175 12.24 -26.42 4.40
CA PRO A 175 12.33 -26.46 5.87
C PRO A 175 12.45 -27.90 6.42
N PRO A 176 12.98 -28.06 7.67
CA PRO A 176 13.20 -29.35 8.32
C PRO A 176 11.91 -30.17 8.56
N PRO A 177 12.00 -31.49 8.87
CA PRO A 177 10.85 -32.33 9.18
C PRO A 177 9.97 -31.75 10.30
N GLY A 178 8.65 -31.73 10.10
CA GLY A 178 7.70 -31.02 10.97
C GLY A 178 7.54 -29.52 10.66
N GLY A 179 8.39 -28.96 9.79
CA GLY A 179 8.24 -27.61 9.27
C GLY A 179 7.08 -27.49 8.28
N GLU A 180 6.39 -26.36 8.33
CA GLU A 180 5.38 -26.00 7.33
C GLU A 180 6.04 -25.74 5.98
N VAL A 181 5.55 -26.43 4.96
CA VAL A 181 5.96 -26.28 3.57
C VAL A 181 4.79 -25.66 2.84
N SER A 182 4.98 -24.43 2.36
CA SER A 182 4.07 -23.78 1.41
C SER A 182 4.77 -23.66 0.06
N ARG A 183 4.10 -24.10 -1.01
CA ARG A 183 4.57 -23.98 -2.39
C ARG A 183 3.43 -23.46 -3.25
N ARG A 184 3.70 -22.37 -3.96
CA ARG A 184 2.89 -21.89 -5.07
C ARG A 184 3.50 -22.37 -6.37
N GLY A 185 2.69 -22.90 -7.27
CA GLY A 185 3.16 -23.35 -8.56
C GLY A 185 2.18 -24.27 -9.27
N PRO A 186 2.39 -24.54 -10.57
CA PRO A 186 1.57 -25.46 -11.31
C PRO A 186 1.80 -26.89 -10.80
N ILE A 187 0.75 -27.70 -10.80
CA ILE A 187 0.85 -29.11 -10.48
C ILE A 187 1.68 -29.81 -11.56
N GLN A 188 2.90 -30.22 -11.22
CA GLN A 188 3.84 -30.89 -12.13
C GLN A 188 3.46 -32.37 -12.36
N ALA A 189 2.87 -33.02 -11.36
CA ALA A 189 2.41 -34.40 -11.45
C ALA A 189 1.28 -34.67 -10.44
N ILE A 190 0.37 -35.59 -10.78
CA ILE A 190 -0.70 -36.08 -9.90
C ILE A 190 -0.60 -37.60 -9.81
N ASN A 191 -0.67 -38.15 -8.58
CA ASN A 191 -0.77 -39.58 -8.36
C ASN A 191 -2.10 -39.92 -7.67
N PRO A 192 -3.10 -40.46 -8.38
CA PRO A 192 -4.39 -40.83 -7.78
C PRO A 192 -4.37 -42.17 -7.03
N ALA A 193 -3.44 -43.08 -7.35
CA ALA A 193 -3.31 -44.37 -6.67
C ALA A 193 -2.75 -44.22 -5.24
N ARG A 194 -1.97 -43.16 -5.02
CA ARG A 194 -1.53 -42.66 -3.72
C ARG A 194 -1.72 -41.14 -3.72
N PRO A 195 -2.92 -40.64 -3.33
CA PRO A 195 -3.35 -39.26 -3.52
C PRO A 195 -2.24 -38.27 -3.16
N SER A 196 -1.64 -37.66 -4.18
CA SER A 196 -0.58 -36.68 -4.01
C SER A 196 -0.43 -35.81 -5.26
N ILE A 197 0.08 -34.60 -5.06
CA ILE A 197 0.49 -33.69 -6.13
C ILE A 197 1.96 -33.31 -5.99
N THR A 198 2.62 -32.98 -7.09
CA THR A 198 3.97 -32.40 -7.07
C THR A 198 3.91 -30.93 -7.46
N VAL A 199 4.43 -30.04 -6.62
CA VAL A 199 4.45 -28.59 -6.86
C VAL A 199 5.86 -28.07 -6.58
N SER A 200 6.48 -27.44 -7.57
CA SER A 200 7.86 -26.92 -7.48
C SER A 200 8.87 -27.97 -6.98
N GLY A 201 8.72 -29.22 -7.44
CA GLY A 201 9.57 -30.36 -7.10
C GLY A 201 9.26 -31.05 -5.77
N GLU A 202 8.34 -30.54 -4.96
CA GLU A 202 7.93 -31.12 -3.67
C GLU A 202 6.68 -31.98 -3.80
N VAL A 203 6.66 -33.15 -3.16
CA VAL A 203 5.53 -34.08 -3.18
C VAL A 203 4.63 -33.83 -1.97
N PHE A 204 3.41 -33.35 -2.23
CA PHE A 204 2.35 -33.15 -1.25
C PHE A 204 1.40 -34.35 -1.25
N VAL A 205 1.47 -35.16 -0.20
CA VAL A 205 0.58 -36.29 0.07
C VAL A 205 -0.74 -35.79 0.62
N VAL A 206 -1.83 -36.13 -0.05
CA VAL A 206 -3.20 -35.78 0.33
C VAL A 206 -3.75 -36.85 1.27
N VAL A 207 -4.23 -36.42 2.42
CA VAL A 207 -4.86 -37.24 3.46
C VAL A 207 -6.33 -36.81 3.62
N PRO A 208 -7.20 -37.58 4.32
CA PRO A 208 -8.61 -37.23 4.48
C PRO A 208 -8.86 -35.84 5.09
N GLU A 209 -7.92 -35.33 5.88
CA GLU A 209 -7.97 -34.02 6.54
C GLU A 209 -7.43 -32.88 5.65
N THR A 210 -6.90 -33.18 4.46
CA THR A 210 -6.44 -32.15 3.52
C THR A 210 -7.63 -31.40 2.93
N VAL A 211 -7.67 -30.08 3.14
CA VAL A 211 -8.68 -29.20 2.55
C VAL A 211 -8.27 -28.82 1.14
N ILE A 212 -9.02 -29.23 0.12
CA ILE A 212 -8.76 -28.86 -1.27
C ILE A 212 -9.80 -27.83 -1.70
N LEU A 213 -9.37 -26.66 -2.17
CA LEU A 213 -10.24 -25.54 -2.51
C LEU A 213 -10.08 -25.13 -3.98
N ASP A 214 -11.16 -24.64 -4.59
CA ASP A 214 -11.09 -23.87 -5.83
C ASP A 214 -10.65 -22.41 -5.58
N ASN A 215 -10.59 -21.60 -6.66
CA ASN A 215 -10.19 -20.20 -6.59
C ASN A 215 -11.15 -19.36 -5.72
N ASP A 216 -12.43 -19.75 -5.65
CA ASP A 216 -13.51 -19.12 -4.86
C ASP A 216 -13.53 -19.60 -3.39
N ASN A 217 -12.51 -20.35 -2.94
CA ASN A 217 -12.42 -20.99 -1.63
C ASN A 217 -13.51 -22.06 -1.35
N ARG A 218 -14.17 -22.61 -2.37
CA ARG A 218 -15.12 -23.71 -2.18
C ARG A 218 -14.38 -25.05 -2.13
N PRO A 219 -14.74 -25.97 -1.21
CA PRO A 219 -14.13 -27.30 -1.19
C PRO A 219 -14.40 -28.10 -2.46
N ILE A 220 -13.36 -28.69 -3.05
CA ILE A 220 -13.43 -29.54 -4.23
C ILE A 220 -12.80 -30.92 -3.96
N PRO A 221 -13.22 -31.99 -4.65
CA PRO A 221 -12.60 -33.30 -4.49
C PRO A 221 -11.22 -33.34 -5.15
N PHE A 222 -10.30 -34.18 -4.65
CA PHE A 222 -8.97 -34.37 -5.24
C PHE A 222 -8.98 -34.69 -6.74
N GLY A 223 -10.00 -35.42 -7.21
CA GLY A 223 -10.18 -35.75 -8.63
C GLY A 223 -10.51 -34.55 -9.54
N ALA A 224 -10.83 -33.40 -8.96
CA ALA A 224 -11.01 -32.15 -9.70
C ALA A 224 -9.68 -31.45 -10.03
N LEU A 225 -8.57 -31.85 -9.40
CA LEU A 225 -7.24 -31.30 -9.70
C LEU A 225 -6.69 -31.86 -11.01
N GLN A 226 -6.03 -31.01 -11.81
CA GLN A 226 -5.41 -31.39 -13.07
C GLN A 226 -3.94 -30.98 -13.10
N ALA A 227 -3.10 -31.76 -13.78
CA ALA A 227 -1.70 -31.38 -14.00
C ALA A 227 -1.65 -30.06 -14.80
N GLY A 228 -0.78 -29.15 -14.40
CA GLY A 228 -0.67 -27.79 -14.93
C GLY A 228 -1.52 -26.75 -14.21
N ALA A 229 -2.54 -27.15 -13.43
CA ALA A 229 -3.33 -26.20 -12.65
C ALA A 229 -2.47 -25.56 -11.55
N LEU A 230 -2.59 -24.24 -11.38
CA LEU A 230 -1.83 -23.52 -10.38
C LEU A 230 -2.47 -23.71 -9.00
N VAL A 231 -1.63 -24.02 -8.02
CA VAL A 231 -2.08 -24.18 -6.64
C VAL A 231 -1.14 -23.49 -5.66
N GLN A 232 -1.67 -23.10 -4.52
CA GLN A 232 -0.95 -22.97 -3.27
C GLN A 232 -1.16 -24.27 -2.47
N ALA A 233 -0.13 -25.11 -2.43
CA ALA A 233 -0.09 -26.32 -1.62
C ALA A 233 0.65 -26.05 -0.31
N GLU A 234 -0.02 -26.31 0.81
CA GLU A 234 0.48 -26.15 2.16
C GLU A 234 0.40 -27.48 2.90
N GLY A 235 1.43 -27.81 3.65
CA GLY A 235 1.46 -29.04 4.44
C GLY A 235 2.63 -29.10 5.40
N LEU A 236 2.66 -30.14 6.22
CA LEU A 236 3.75 -30.38 7.16
C LEU A 236 4.67 -31.46 6.61
N ARG A 237 5.99 -31.20 6.61
CA ARG A 237 6.96 -32.19 6.14
C ARG A 237 6.94 -33.42 7.05
N SER A 238 6.73 -34.59 6.47
CA SER A 238 6.55 -35.85 7.20
C SER A 238 7.78 -36.18 8.03
N ALA A 239 7.58 -36.48 9.31
CA ALA A 239 8.64 -36.99 10.18
C ALA A 239 9.12 -38.39 9.77
N ALA A 240 8.29 -39.15 9.03
CA ALA A 240 8.60 -40.50 8.57
C ALA A 240 9.36 -40.53 7.22
N ASN A 241 9.20 -39.50 6.39
CA ASN A 241 9.92 -39.36 5.13
C ASN A 241 10.11 -37.87 4.80
N ALA A 242 11.34 -37.38 4.95
CA ALA A 242 11.68 -35.98 4.70
C ALA A 242 11.45 -35.53 3.24
N ALA A 243 11.29 -36.46 2.30
CA ALA A 243 10.95 -36.16 0.91
C ALA A 243 9.44 -35.97 0.65
N GLU A 244 8.59 -36.18 1.66
CA GLU A 244 7.13 -36.06 1.54
C GLU A 244 6.57 -35.00 2.49
N VAL A 245 5.58 -34.25 2.01
CA VAL A 245 4.83 -33.27 2.78
C VAL A 245 3.40 -33.75 2.92
N ILE A 246 2.87 -33.84 4.15
CA ILE A 246 1.46 -34.13 4.38
C ILE A 246 0.67 -32.84 4.16
N ALA A 247 -0.11 -32.79 3.09
CA ALA A 247 -0.89 -31.62 2.72
C ALA A 247 -1.97 -31.33 3.77
N ARG A 248 -2.05 -30.09 4.23
CA ARG A 248 -3.16 -29.57 5.04
C ARG A 248 -4.15 -28.81 4.16
N ARG A 249 -3.64 -28.10 3.16
CA ARG A 249 -4.44 -27.33 2.23
C ARG A 249 -3.84 -27.35 0.83
N ILE A 250 -4.69 -27.54 -0.19
CA ILE A 250 -4.33 -27.34 -1.59
C ILE A 250 -5.39 -26.42 -2.17
N LYS A 251 -5.06 -25.16 -2.38
CA LYS A 251 -5.98 -24.19 -2.97
C LYS A 251 -5.57 -23.94 -4.42
N LEU A 252 -6.50 -24.03 -5.37
CA LEU A 252 -6.27 -23.52 -6.72
C LEU A 252 -6.05 -21.99 -6.63
N GLU A 253 -5.04 -21.49 -7.34
CA GLU A 253 -4.68 -20.07 -7.37
C GLU A 253 -4.77 -19.57 -8.81
N ASP A 254 -5.03 -18.28 -8.98
CA ASP A 254 -4.83 -17.58 -10.24
C ASP A 254 -3.36 -17.12 -10.32
N GLY A 255 -2.66 -17.45 -11.42
CA GLY A 255 -1.25 -17.11 -11.60
C GLY A 255 -1.03 -15.72 -12.16
N PRO A 256 0.24 -15.26 -12.28
CA PRO A 256 0.53 -14.16 -13.19
C PRO A 256 0.02 -14.57 -14.58
N GLU A 257 -0.93 -13.80 -15.08
CA GLU A 257 -1.50 -14.01 -16.40
C GLU A 257 -0.58 -13.36 -17.42
N ILE A 258 -0.18 -14.15 -18.41
CA ILE A 258 0.53 -13.64 -19.58
C ILE A 258 -0.53 -13.23 -20.58
N GLU A 259 -0.66 -11.93 -20.81
CA GLU A 259 -1.35 -11.40 -21.99
C GLU A 259 -0.32 -11.26 -23.12
N LEU A 260 -0.55 -11.97 -24.22
CA LEU A 260 0.26 -11.89 -25.43
C LEU A 260 -0.65 -11.60 -26.62
N ARG A 261 -0.34 -10.52 -27.34
CA ARG A 261 -0.98 -10.20 -28.61
C ARG A 261 -0.06 -10.60 -29.76
N GLY A 262 -0.62 -11.25 -30.76
CA GLY A 262 0.18 -11.70 -31.90
C GLY A 262 -0.61 -12.47 -32.94
N VAL A 263 0.06 -12.79 -34.04
CA VAL A 263 -0.49 -13.65 -35.09
C VAL A 263 -0.40 -15.12 -34.70
N ILE A 264 -1.44 -15.88 -34.99
CA ILE A 264 -1.41 -17.34 -34.93
C ILE A 264 -0.45 -17.84 -36.01
N GLN A 265 0.60 -18.57 -35.63
CA GLN A 265 1.56 -19.18 -36.56
C GLN A 265 1.13 -20.60 -36.94
N SER A 266 0.55 -21.35 -36.01
CA SER A 266 0.03 -22.70 -36.26
C SER A 266 -1.01 -23.10 -35.23
N ILE A 267 -1.94 -23.98 -35.63
CA ILE A 267 -2.95 -24.60 -34.75
C ILE A 267 -2.80 -26.11 -34.85
N VAL A 268 -2.77 -26.81 -33.72
CA VAL A 268 -2.78 -28.27 -33.61
C VAL A 268 -4.08 -28.67 -32.92
N LEU A 269 -4.81 -29.63 -33.47
CA LEU A 269 -6.13 -30.03 -32.94
C LEU A 269 -6.05 -31.22 -31.96
N ASP A 270 -4.94 -31.96 -31.95
CA ASP A 270 -4.75 -33.11 -31.07
C ASP A 270 -3.26 -33.26 -30.66
N PRO A 271 -2.88 -32.85 -29.42
CA PRO A 271 -3.70 -32.13 -28.45
C PRO A 271 -4.00 -30.67 -28.89
N PRO A 272 -5.16 -30.09 -28.52
CA PRO A 272 -5.51 -28.72 -28.88
C PRO A 272 -4.48 -27.69 -28.40
N SER A 273 -3.82 -27.00 -29.34
CA SER A 273 -2.86 -25.94 -29.03
C SER A 273 -2.71 -24.94 -30.18
N MET A 274 -2.24 -23.74 -29.87
CA MET A 274 -1.91 -22.67 -30.83
C MET A 274 -0.52 -22.12 -30.56
N MET A 275 0.22 -21.76 -31.61
CA MET A 275 1.47 -21.01 -31.48
C MET A 275 1.22 -19.56 -31.88
N ILE A 276 1.49 -18.60 -31.00
CA ILE A 276 1.18 -17.16 -31.16
C ILE A 276 2.45 -16.38 -30.86
N ALA A 277 2.94 -15.60 -31.84
CA ALA A 277 4.18 -14.83 -31.71
C ALA A 277 5.41 -15.61 -31.16
N GLY A 278 5.52 -16.90 -31.49
CA GLY A 278 6.59 -17.81 -31.07
C GLY A 278 6.32 -18.55 -29.76
N GLN A 279 5.20 -18.26 -29.10
CA GLN A 279 4.82 -18.83 -27.82
C GLN A 279 3.71 -19.89 -27.98
N LEU A 280 3.89 -21.06 -27.36
CA LEU A 280 2.91 -22.15 -27.41
C LEU A 280 1.82 -21.96 -26.34
N PHE A 281 0.55 -21.97 -26.76
CA PHE A 281 -0.64 -21.97 -25.92
C PHE A 281 -1.35 -23.33 -25.99
N LEU A 282 -1.56 -23.96 -24.83
CA LEU A 282 -2.36 -25.17 -24.67
C LEU A 282 -3.82 -24.78 -24.47
N ILE A 283 -4.73 -25.44 -25.18
CA ILE A 283 -6.17 -25.15 -25.14
C ILE A 283 -6.89 -26.29 -24.44
N SER A 284 -7.71 -25.95 -23.45
CA SER A 284 -8.54 -26.91 -22.71
C SER A 284 -10.03 -26.59 -22.90
N PRO A 285 -10.95 -27.46 -22.43
CA PRO A 285 -12.39 -27.17 -22.45
C PRO A 285 -12.79 -25.92 -21.66
N GLN A 286 -11.92 -25.42 -20.78
CA GLN A 286 -12.12 -24.21 -19.97
C GLN A 286 -11.57 -22.95 -20.65
N THR A 287 -10.81 -23.07 -21.74
CA THR A 287 -10.31 -21.92 -22.50
C THR A 287 -11.47 -21.21 -23.20
N MET A 288 -11.68 -19.93 -22.89
CA MET A 288 -12.65 -19.07 -23.57
C MET A 288 -12.11 -18.66 -24.94
N LEU A 289 -12.72 -19.20 -25.99
CA LEU A 289 -12.41 -18.85 -27.37
C LEU A 289 -13.45 -17.86 -27.89
N LEU A 290 -13.03 -16.63 -28.20
CA LEU A 290 -13.94 -15.53 -28.52
C LEU A 290 -13.63 -14.92 -29.89
N ASP A 291 -14.66 -14.37 -30.55
CA ASP A 291 -14.49 -13.43 -31.67
C ASP A 291 -14.23 -11.99 -31.17
N ASP A 292 -14.04 -11.08 -32.11
CA ASP A 292 -13.78 -9.65 -31.92
C ASP A 292 -14.90 -8.94 -31.15
N GLU A 293 -16.15 -9.39 -31.30
CA GLU A 293 -17.30 -8.89 -30.53
C GLU A 293 -17.54 -9.62 -29.19
N ASN A 294 -16.54 -10.35 -28.68
CA ASN A 294 -16.57 -11.12 -27.42
C ASN A 294 -17.56 -12.31 -27.42
N ARG A 295 -18.03 -12.79 -28.57
CA ARG A 295 -18.93 -13.95 -28.64
C ARG A 295 -18.11 -15.25 -28.67
N PRO A 296 -18.52 -16.30 -27.93
CA PRO A 296 -17.82 -17.58 -27.96
C PRO A 296 -17.85 -18.24 -29.35
N ILE A 297 -16.69 -18.69 -29.83
CA ILE A 297 -16.52 -19.38 -31.12
C ILE A 297 -15.70 -20.67 -30.96
N PRO A 298 -15.92 -21.70 -31.80
CA PRO A 298 -15.15 -22.94 -31.72
C PRO A 298 -13.70 -22.74 -32.18
N LEU A 299 -12.78 -23.59 -31.72
CA LEU A 299 -11.36 -23.58 -32.12
C LEU A 299 -11.15 -23.61 -33.65
N ALA A 300 -12.02 -24.33 -34.37
CA ALA A 300 -11.98 -24.41 -35.83
C ALA A 300 -12.25 -23.08 -36.55
N SER A 301 -12.79 -22.07 -35.84
CA SER A 301 -12.99 -20.73 -36.37
C SER A 301 -11.71 -19.89 -36.40
N PHE A 302 -10.64 -20.33 -35.75
CA PHE A 302 -9.31 -19.70 -35.82
C PHE A 302 -8.48 -20.30 -36.95
N ALA A 303 -7.65 -19.49 -37.59
CA ALA A 303 -6.72 -19.92 -38.63
C ALA A 303 -5.31 -19.33 -38.39
N PRO A 304 -4.22 -20.00 -38.82
CA PRO A 304 -2.91 -19.37 -38.90
C PRO A 304 -2.99 -18.06 -39.70
N GLY A 305 -2.49 -16.97 -39.11
CA GLY A 305 -2.55 -15.60 -39.63
C GLY A 305 -3.54 -14.70 -38.89
N ASP A 306 -4.51 -15.25 -38.15
CA ASP A 306 -5.42 -14.43 -37.32
C ASP A 306 -4.64 -13.70 -36.23
N PHE A 307 -4.98 -12.43 -36.00
CA PHE A 307 -4.44 -11.68 -34.86
C PHE A 307 -5.32 -11.92 -33.64
N VAL A 308 -4.69 -12.28 -32.53
CA VAL A 308 -5.39 -12.66 -31.32
C VAL A 308 -4.74 -12.01 -30.11
N GLN A 309 -5.56 -11.72 -29.10
CA GLN A 309 -5.13 -11.54 -27.73
C GLN A 309 -5.31 -12.87 -27.01
N ALA A 310 -4.20 -13.47 -26.58
CA ALA A 310 -4.20 -14.69 -25.81
C ALA A 310 -3.75 -14.40 -24.38
N GLU A 311 -4.55 -14.85 -23.43
CA GLU A 311 -4.34 -14.73 -22.00
C GLU A 311 -4.24 -16.14 -21.41
N GLY A 312 -3.25 -16.37 -20.55
CA GLY A 312 -3.12 -17.65 -19.86
C GLY A 312 -1.93 -17.72 -18.91
N HIS A 313 -1.76 -18.86 -18.24
CA HIS A 313 -0.72 -19.04 -17.23
C HIS A 313 0.45 -19.89 -17.74
N PRO A 314 1.71 -19.51 -17.47
CA PRO A 314 2.87 -20.30 -17.89
C PRO A 314 2.92 -21.65 -17.17
N THR A 315 3.30 -22.69 -17.91
CA THR A 315 3.56 -24.04 -17.42
C THR A 315 5.07 -24.25 -17.23
N PRO A 316 5.51 -25.23 -16.42
CA PRO A 316 6.94 -25.50 -16.18
C PRO A 316 7.74 -25.87 -17.42
N GLY A 317 7.07 -26.26 -18.51
CA GLY A 317 7.68 -26.59 -19.81
C GLY A 317 7.79 -25.41 -20.76
N GLY A 318 7.46 -24.19 -20.33
CA GLY A 318 7.53 -22.98 -21.15
C GLY A 318 6.34 -22.75 -22.08
N ALA A 319 5.36 -23.66 -22.14
CA ALA A 319 4.05 -23.43 -22.79
C ALA A 319 3.11 -22.66 -21.85
N ILE A 320 2.05 -22.03 -22.38
CA ILE A 320 1.04 -21.29 -21.59
C ILE A 320 -0.29 -22.04 -21.65
N LEU A 321 -0.91 -22.34 -20.51
CA LEU A 321 -2.28 -22.85 -20.47
C LEU A 321 -3.24 -21.68 -20.69
N ALA A 322 -3.92 -21.67 -21.84
CA ALA A 322 -4.79 -20.57 -22.25
C ALA A 322 -6.06 -20.52 -21.40
N ARG A 323 -6.34 -19.37 -20.78
CA ARG A 323 -7.65 -19.08 -20.17
C ARG A 323 -8.59 -18.44 -21.18
N LYS A 324 -8.05 -17.58 -22.05
CA LYS A 324 -8.82 -16.88 -23.07
C LYS A 324 -7.97 -16.69 -24.32
N ILE A 325 -8.55 -16.94 -25.49
CA ILE A 325 -7.99 -16.53 -26.78
C ILE A 325 -9.10 -15.83 -27.52
N LYS A 326 -8.94 -14.52 -27.69
CA LYS A 326 -9.90 -13.67 -28.38
C LYS A 326 -9.33 -13.24 -29.71
N LYS A 327 -10.09 -13.43 -30.80
CA LYS A 327 -9.79 -12.73 -32.05
C LYS A 327 -9.88 -11.24 -31.78
N GLU A 328 -8.81 -10.54 -32.08
CA GLU A 328 -8.83 -9.10 -32.07
C GLU A 328 -8.81 -8.64 -33.52
N ASP A 329 -9.55 -7.59 -33.79
CA ASP A 329 -9.18 -6.70 -34.88
C ASP A 329 -7.80 -6.18 -34.49
N GLY A 330 -6.74 -6.70 -35.12
CA GLY A 330 -5.37 -6.33 -34.76
C GLY A 330 -5.14 -4.82 -34.77
N PRO A 331 -4.01 -4.33 -34.23
CA PRO A 331 -3.66 -2.91 -34.31
C PRO A 331 -3.56 -2.51 -35.79
N GLY A 332 -4.68 -2.02 -36.32
CA GLY A 332 -4.97 -1.98 -37.74
C GLY A 332 -5.07 -3.39 -38.34
N ASN A 333 -6.03 -3.59 -39.23
CA ASN A 333 -5.95 -4.58 -40.31
C ASN A 333 -4.46 -4.76 -40.71
N ALA A 334 -3.89 -5.96 -40.83
CA ALA A 334 -2.46 -6.12 -41.19
C ALA A 334 -2.09 -5.48 -42.55
N ASN A 335 -3.11 -5.05 -43.29
CA ASN A 335 -3.01 -4.24 -44.49
C ASN A 335 -3.26 -2.74 -44.24
N GLU A 336 -3.98 -2.31 -43.20
CA GLU A 336 -4.25 -0.90 -42.95
C GLU A 336 -3.01 -0.16 -42.42
N ILE A 337 -2.66 0.92 -43.12
CA ILE A 337 -1.54 1.80 -42.88
C ILE A 337 -2.12 3.18 -42.59
N GLU A 338 -1.93 3.64 -41.36
CA GLU A 338 -2.16 5.02 -40.97
C GLU A 338 -0.83 5.76 -40.83
N ARG A 339 -0.69 6.90 -41.50
CA ARG A 339 0.49 7.77 -41.44
C ARG A 339 0.09 9.22 -41.35
N ARG A 340 0.60 9.89 -40.32
CA ARG A 340 0.54 11.34 -40.16
C ARG A 340 1.90 11.92 -40.51
N GLY A 341 1.92 12.94 -41.37
CA GLY A 341 3.18 13.56 -41.80
C GLY A 341 3.01 14.50 -42.99
N PRO A 342 4.05 15.24 -43.37
CA PRO A 342 4.00 16.06 -44.57
C PRO A 342 3.94 15.17 -45.81
N ILE A 343 3.24 15.63 -46.84
CA ILE A 343 3.37 15.08 -48.18
C ILE A 343 4.80 15.35 -48.66
N THR A 344 5.58 14.32 -48.92
CA THR A 344 6.98 14.44 -49.37
C THR A 344 7.10 14.44 -50.89
N SER A 345 6.16 13.81 -51.60
CA SER A 345 6.05 13.90 -53.06
C SER A 345 4.63 13.58 -53.55
N ILE A 346 4.28 14.05 -54.75
CA ILE A 346 3.00 13.75 -55.42
C ILE A 346 3.31 13.36 -56.86
N ASP A 347 2.88 12.17 -57.28
CA ASP A 347 2.80 11.78 -58.68
C ASP A 347 1.34 11.92 -59.15
N ALA A 348 1.05 13.06 -59.79
CA ALA A 348 -0.30 13.36 -60.27
C ALA A 348 -0.73 12.48 -61.47
N SER A 349 0.22 11.90 -62.20
CA SER A 349 -0.09 11.03 -63.33
C SER A 349 -0.47 9.62 -62.85
N ALA A 350 0.22 9.12 -61.83
CA ALA A 350 -0.06 7.82 -61.20
C ALA A 350 -1.10 7.88 -60.06
N HIS A 351 -1.55 9.08 -59.67
CA HIS A 351 -2.41 9.34 -58.50
C HIS A 351 -1.81 8.78 -57.21
N ILE A 352 -0.53 9.08 -56.95
CA ILE A 352 0.17 8.66 -55.72
C ILE A 352 0.54 9.90 -54.91
N ILE A 353 0.23 9.88 -53.61
CA ILE A 353 0.71 10.84 -52.61
C ILE A 353 1.67 10.10 -51.67
N VAL A 354 2.87 10.61 -51.46
CA VAL A 354 3.83 10.03 -50.51
C VAL A 354 3.79 10.84 -49.22
N VAL A 355 3.56 10.18 -48.08
CA VAL A 355 3.56 10.80 -46.74
C VAL A 355 4.74 10.23 -45.95
N GLY A 356 5.69 11.09 -45.57
CA GLY A 356 7.00 10.65 -45.09
C GLY A 356 7.72 9.83 -46.17
N MET A 357 7.95 8.53 -45.92
CA MET A 357 8.53 7.61 -46.92
C MET A 357 7.49 6.66 -47.54
N THR A 358 6.21 6.80 -47.21
CA THR A 358 5.18 5.80 -47.54
C THR A 358 4.32 6.26 -48.72
N PRO A 359 4.31 5.56 -49.87
CA PRO A 359 3.47 5.90 -51.01
C PRO A 359 2.03 5.40 -50.82
N PHE A 360 1.06 6.30 -50.95
CA PHE A 360 -0.37 6.03 -50.93
C PHE A 360 -0.96 6.25 -52.32
N ARG A 361 -1.49 5.20 -52.93
CA ARG A 361 -2.24 5.28 -54.17
C ARG A 361 -3.66 5.74 -53.90
N VAL A 362 -4.02 6.87 -54.50
CA VAL A 362 -5.36 7.45 -54.45
C VAL A 362 -6.22 6.85 -55.56
N THR A 363 -7.42 6.41 -55.19
CA THR A 363 -8.43 5.84 -56.09
C THR A 363 -9.71 6.65 -56.00
N PRO A 364 -10.70 6.45 -56.90
CA PRO A 364 -12.01 7.10 -56.77
C PRO A 364 -12.75 6.80 -55.45
N GLN A 365 -12.34 5.76 -54.72
CA GLN A 365 -12.90 5.36 -53.43
C GLN A 365 -12.16 6.01 -52.24
N THR A 366 -11.05 6.71 -52.49
CA THR A 366 -10.30 7.42 -51.45
C THR A 366 -11.05 8.69 -51.05
N GLU A 367 -11.34 8.84 -49.77
CA GLU A 367 -11.90 10.06 -49.20
C GLU A 367 -10.81 11.14 -49.08
N LEU A 368 -10.95 12.23 -49.83
CA LEU A 368 -9.99 13.33 -49.84
C LEU A 368 -10.56 14.55 -49.14
N LEU A 369 -10.01 14.93 -47.99
CA LEU A 369 -10.58 15.96 -47.11
C LEU A 369 -9.62 17.15 -46.89
N GLY A 370 -10.19 18.35 -46.83
CA GLY A 370 -9.52 19.58 -46.39
C GLY A 370 -9.61 19.81 -44.88
N ARG A 371 -9.09 20.96 -44.41
CA ARG A 371 -8.90 21.31 -42.99
C ARG A 371 -10.18 21.46 -42.14
N GLY A 372 -11.36 21.24 -42.74
CA GLY A 372 -12.67 21.28 -42.08
C GLY A 372 -13.49 20.01 -42.31
N ASN A 373 -12.85 18.88 -42.62
CA ASN A 373 -13.50 17.63 -43.04
C ASN A 373 -14.39 17.78 -44.29
N LEU A 374 -14.20 18.84 -45.08
CA LEU A 374 -14.89 19.03 -46.35
C LEU A 374 -14.14 18.32 -47.48
N PRO A 375 -14.83 17.60 -48.39
CA PRO A 375 -14.17 16.99 -49.54
C PRO A 375 -13.46 18.01 -50.42
N ILE A 376 -12.21 17.70 -50.81
CA ILE A 376 -11.40 18.52 -51.73
C ILE A 376 -10.85 17.65 -52.87
N PRO A 377 -10.66 18.20 -54.09
CA PRO A 377 -10.09 17.44 -55.19
C PRO A 377 -8.60 17.11 -54.94
N PHE A 378 -8.11 16.00 -55.51
CA PHE A 378 -6.69 15.59 -55.44
C PHE A 378 -5.71 16.71 -55.85
N SER A 379 -6.11 17.54 -56.81
CA SER A 379 -5.33 18.68 -57.28
C SER A 379 -5.12 19.79 -56.25
N GLU A 380 -5.76 19.74 -55.07
CA GLU A 380 -5.55 20.70 -53.98
C GLU A 380 -4.47 20.28 -52.99
N PHE A 381 -4.03 19.02 -53.00
CA PHE A 381 -2.88 18.58 -52.21
C PHE A 381 -1.58 19.09 -52.84
N ARG A 382 -0.66 19.54 -51.99
CA ARG A 382 0.66 20.03 -52.37
C ARG A 382 1.72 19.33 -51.52
N VAL A 383 2.90 19.11 -52.11
CA VAL A 383 4.09 18.69 -51.34
C VAL A 383 4.31 19.67 -50.20
N GLY A 384 4.48 19.15 -48.97
CA GLY A 384 4.60 19.91 -47.73
C GLY A 384 3.29 20.07 -46.95
N ASP A 385 2.12 19.75 -47.50
CA ASP A 385 0.88 19.70 -46.72
C ASP A 385 1.00 18.63 -45.61
N LEU A 386 0.71 19.00 -44.36
CA LEU A 386 0.55 18.02 -43.28
C LEU A 386 -0.76 17.27 -43.50
N VAL A 387 -0.68 15.95 -43.58
CA VAL A 387 -1.85 15.10 -43.80
C VAL A 387 -1.87 13.92 -42.85
N GLU A 388 -3.07 13.45 -42.58
CA GLU A 388 -3.37 12.12 -42.05
C GLU A 388 -3.83 11.25 -43.22
N ALA A 389 -3.07 10.21 -43.53
CA ALA A 389 -3.35 9.28 -44.61
C ALA A 389 -3.59 7.88 -44.05
N GLU A 390 -4.74 7.30 -44.40
CA GLU A 390 -5.17 5.95 -44.05
C GLU A 390 -5.36 5.15 -45.34
N GLY A 391 -4.92 3.90 -45.40
CA GLY A 391 -5.10 3.05 -46.58
C GLY A 391 -4.73 1.59 -46.35
N PHE A 392 -5.04 0.71 -47.30
CA PHE A 392 -4.78 -0.72 -47.19
C PHE A 392 -3.67 -1.18 -48.16
N ARG A 393 -2.71 -1.96 -47.67
CA ARG A 393 -1.66 -2.63 -48.42
C ARG A 393 -2.26 -3.83 -49.17
N ALA A 394 -2.27 -3.75 -50.49
CA ALA A 394 -2.67 -4.83 -51.37
C ALA A 394 -1.61 -5.96 -51.38
N GLN A 395 -1.99 -7.14 -51.87
CA GLN A 395 -1.12 -8.34 -51.91
C GLN A 395 0.19 -8.16 -52.69
N ASN A 396 0.27 -7.17 -53.58
CA ASN A 396 1.47 -6.80 -54.34
C ASN A 396 2.38 -5.80 -53.60
N GLY A 397 2.03 -5.39 -52.37
CA GLY A 397 2.77 -4.46 -51.54
C GLY A 397 2.39 -2.98 -51.70
N GLU A 398 1.52 -2.63 -52.66
CA GLU A 398 1.02 -1.26 -52.89
C GLU A 398 0.01 -0.85 -51.81
N ILE A 399 0.04 0.40 -51.33
CA ILE A 399 -0.92 0.89 -50.32
C ILE A 399 -1.99 1.74 -51.02
N ILE A 400 -3.24 1.29 -50.99
CA ILE A 400 -4.41 1.98 -51.54
C ILE A 400 -5.04 2.85 -50.44
N ALA A 401 -5.03 4.16 -50.62
CA ALA A 401 -5.61 5.08 -49.65
C ALA A 401 -7.13 4.89 -49.52
N ARG A 402 -7.61 4.79 -48.28
CA ARG A 402 -9.02 4.92 -47.91
C ARG A 402 -9.36 6.38 -47.60
N LYS A 403 -8.47 7.12 -46.94
CA LYS A 403 -8.66 8.53 -46.57
C LYS A 403 -7.34 9.29 -46.63
N ILE A 404 -7.35 10.51 -47.16
CA ILE A 404 -6.25 11.47 -47.01
C ILE A 404 -6.87 12.81 -46.60
N LYS A 405 -6.53 13.28 -45.41
CA LYS A 405 -7.07 14.50 -44.81
C LYS A 405 -5.97 15.51 -44.53
N ARG A 406 -6.14 16.76 -44.97
CA ARG A 406 -5.24 17.87 -44.62
C ARG A 406 -5.45 18.30 -43.17
N GLU A 407 -4.38 18.26 -42.40
CA GLU A 407 -4.34 18.69 -41.01
C GLU A 407 -4.07 20.20 -40.89
N ASN A 408 -4.37 20.77 -39.71
CA ASN A 408 -4.12 22.18 -39.44
C ASN A 408 -2.60 22.40 -39.28
N PRO A 409 -1.98 23.39 -39.95
CA PRO A 409 -0.52 23.50 -40.02
C PRO A 409 0.10 24.06 -38.72
N ASP A 410 -0.70 24.39 -37.71
CA ASP A 410 -0.24 25.06 -36.48
C ASP A 410 0.26 24.11 -35.40
N HIS A 411 0.23 22.79 -35.62
CA HIS A 411 0.96 21.84 -34.78
C HIS A 411 2.46 21.90 -35.08
N GLN A 412 3.20 22.66 -34.26
CA GLN A 412 4.66 22.61 -34.23
C GLN A 412 5.11 21.24 -33.74
N SER A 413 5.96 20.55 -34.50
CA SER A 413 6.60 19.33 -34.05
C SER A 413 7.71 19.69 -33.07
N VAL A 414 7.85 18.90 -32.00
CA VAL A 414 8.85 19.10 -30.94
C VAL A 414 9.81 17.92 -30.94
N ILE A 415 11.11 18.20 -31.00
CA ILE A 415 12.17 17.20 -30.92
C ILE A 415 13.11 17.59 -29.78
N GLU A 416 13.25 16.70 -28.80
CA GLU A 416 14.13 16.89 -27.64
C GLU A 416 15.24 15.81 -27.61
N GLY A 417 16.48 16.24 -27.33
CA GLY A 417 17.61 15.32 -27.20
C GLY A 417 18.95 16.02 -27.12
N ARG A 418 20.03 15.22 -27.13
CA ARG A 418 21.38 15.75 -27.29
C ARG A 418 21.64 16.09 -28.75
N ILE A 419 22.39 17.17 -28.98
CA ILE A 419 22.91 17.52 -30.30
C ILE A 419 24.00 16.50 -30.66
N GLN A 420 23.75 15.70 -31.69
CA GLN A 420 24.62 14.62 -32.15
C GLN A 420 25.61 15.10 -33.22
N ALA A 421 25.23 16.12 -33.99
CA ALA A 421 26.07 16.75 -35.00
C ALA A 421 25.68 18.22 -35.21
N VAL A 422 26.66 19.03 -35.62
CA VAL A 422 26.48 20.46 -35.94
C VAL A 422 27.21 20.75 -37.25
N ASP A 423 26.49 21.34 -38.23
CA ASP A 423 27.07 21.88 -39.45
C ASP A 423 26.79 23.38 -39.52
N ALA A 424 27.80 24.17 -39.15
CA ALA A 424 27.73 25.63 -39.13
C ALA A 424 27.68 26.25 -40.53
N SER A 425 28.12 25.54 -41.57
CA SER A 425 28.07 26.05 -42.94
C SER A 425 26.69 25.88 -43.58
N ALA A 426 25.96 24.85 -43.14
CA ALA A 426 24.59 24.56 -43.59
C ALA A 426 23.50 25.11 -42.64
N GLU A 427 23.87 25.70 -41.50
CA GLU A 427 22.98 26.10 -40.40
C GLU A 427 22.06 24.96 -39.95
N THR A 428 22.63 23.75 -39.77
CA THR A 428 21.88 22.57 -39.32
C THR A 428 22.49 21.91 -38.08
N ILE A 429 21.62 21.35 -37.25
CA ILE A 429 22.00 20.47 -36.13
C ILE A 429 21.25 19.14 -36.23
N VAL A 430 21.76 18.08 -35.62
CA VAL A 430 21.07 16.78 -35.55
C VAL A 430 20.66 16.47 -34.12
N ILE A 431 19.37 16.20 -33.90
CA ILE A 431 18.81 15.76 -32.61
C ILE A 431 18.01 14.48 -32.86
N GLN A 432 18.32 13.40 -32.14
CA GLN A 432 17.66 12.09 -32.29
C GLN A 432 17.67 11.57 -33.75
N GLY A 433 18.75 11.82 -34.50
CA GLY A 433 18.86 11.46 -35.92
C GLY A 433 18.07 12.35 -36.90
N VAL A 434 17.34 13.37 -36.44
CA VAL A 434 16.61 14.32 -37.30
C VAL A 434 17.45 15.56 -37.55
N THR A 435 17.57 15.96 -38.82
CA THR A 435 18.24 17.21 -39.21
C THR A 435 17.33 18.40 -38.92
N ILE A 436 17.73 19.28 -38.02
CA ILE A 436 17.05 20.52 -37.68
C ILE A 436 17.71 21.66 -38.45
N ARG A 437 16.94 22.34 -39.30
CA ARG A 437 17.38 23.53 -40.03
C ARG A 437 17.06 24.78 -39.21
N VAL A 438 18.11 25.51 -38.86
CA VAL A 438 18.02 26.82 -38.22
C VAL A 438 18.15 27.86 -39.31
N THR A 439 17.41 28.95 -39.20
CA THR A 439 17.47 30.09 -40.11
C THR A 439 17.35 31.38 -39.30
N ASP A 440 17.48 32.53 -39.95
CA ASP A 440 17.23 33.84 -39.31
C ASP A 440 15.83 33.99 -38.68
N ALA A 441 14.85 33.17 -39.11
CA ALA A 441 13.50 33.15 -38.54
C ALA A 441 13.37 32.26 -37.29
N THR A 442 14.38 31.45 -36.98
CA THR A 442 14.40 30.54 -35.84
C THR A 442 14.79 31.32 -34.58
N ARG A 443 13.93 31.29 -33.55
CA ARG A 443 14.27 31.89 -32.26
C ARG A 443 15.17 30.95 -31.47
N LEU A 444 16.40 31.37 -31.22
CA LEU A 444 17.35 30.59 -30.43
C LEU A 444 17.36 31.11 -28.99
N PHE A 445 17.30 30.22 -28.02
CA PHE A 445 17.36 30.57 -26.60
C PHE A 445 18.44 29.75 -25.87
N LYS A 446 19.20 30.42 -25.01
CA LYS A 446 20.07 29.79 -24.02
C LYS A 446 19.23 29.15 -22.92
N PRO A 447 19.82 28.29 -22.06
CA PRO A 447 19.12 27.74 -20.89
C PRO A 447 18.49 28.80 -19.98
N SER A 448 19.11 29.98 -19.89
CA SER A 448 18.63 31.13 -19.12
C SER A 448 17.42 31.85 -19.73
N GLY A 449 17.00 31.49 -20.94
CA GLY A 449 15.95 32.19 -21.69
C GLY A 449 16.42 33.44 -22.44
N GLU A 450 17.70 33.80 -22.34
CA GLU A 450 18.31 34.85 -23.18
C GLU A 450 18.45 34.39 -24.64
N PRO A 451 18.44 35.30 -25.62
CA PRO A 451 18.71 34.94 -27.02
C PRO A 451 20.06 34.24 -27.18
N ALA A 452 20.06 33.11 -27.89
CA ALA A 452 21.26 32.39 -28.32
C ALA A 452 21.62 32.72 -29.77
N VAL A 453 22.83 32.36 -30.17
CA VAL A 453 23.28 32.35 -31.58
C VAL A 453 23.56 30.92 -32.03
N PHE A 454 23.64 30.66 -33.33
CA PHE A 454 23.87 29.30 -33.85
C PHE A 454 25.17 28.69 -33.29
N ALA A 455 26.21 29.50 -33.07
CA ALA A 455 27.48 29.07 -32.48
C ALA A 455 27.35 28.55 -31.03
N ASP A 456 26.27 28.87 -30.31
CA ASP A 456 26.00 28.32 -28.98
C ASP A 456 25.50 26.86 -29.04
N LEU A 457 25.08 26.38 -30.22
CA LEU A 457 24.62 25.02 -30.45
C LEU A 457 25.82 24.08 -30.68
N THR A 458 26.31 23.44 -29.62
CA THR A 458 27.48 22.55 -29.67
C THR A 458 27.10 21.07 -29.53
N ILE A 459 27.90 20.17 -30.12
CA ILE A 459 27.70 18.72 -29.97
C ILE A 459 27.73 18.34 -28.48
N GLY A 460 26.80 17.49 -28.06
CA GLY A 460 26.63 17.03 -26.67
C GLY A 460 25.65 17.87 -25.84
N SER A 461 25.39 19.13 -26.23
CA SER A 461 24.41 19.98 -25.54
C SER A 461 22.99 19.42 -25.65
N ARG A 462 22.17 19.55 -24.60
CA ARG A 462 20.74 19.21 -24.66
C ARG A 462 19.96 20.37 -25.27
N ALA A 463 19.06 20.07 -26.20
CA ALA A 463 18.23 21.08 -26.84
C ALA A 463 16.82 20.53 -27.14
N VAL A 464 15.86 21.45 -27.19
CA VAL A 464 14.52 21.23 -27.72
C VAL A 464 14.36 22.09 -28.97
N ALA A 465 14.05 21.46 -30.09
CA ALA A 465 13.71 22.13 -31.35
C ALA A 465 12.20 22.03 -31.60
N ARG A 466 11.56 23.18 -31.81
CA ARG A 466 10.16 23.28 -32.26
C ARG A 466 10.14 23.80 -33.68
N GLY A 467 9.45 23.13 -34.58
CA GLY A 467 9.47 23.52 -35.98
C GLY A 467 8.45 22.80 -36.85
N ARG A 468 8.56 23.03 -38.16
CA ARG A 468 7.78 22.34 -39.18
C ARG A 468 8.69 21.49 -40.05
N PHE A 469 8.34 20.22 -40.21
CA PHE A 469 9.05 19.33 -41.12
C PHE A 469 8.94 19.84 -42.56
N GLN A 470 10.06 19.77 -43.27
CA GLN A 470 10.22 20.09 -44.68
C GLN A 470 10.08 18.81 -45.52
N PRO A 471 9.83 18.92 -46.83
CA PRO A 471 9.66 17.76 -47.71
C PRO A 471 10.86 16.81 -47.77
N ASP A 472 12.05 17.28 -47.43
CA ASP A 472 13.30 16.50 -47.37
C ASP A 472 13.49 15.75 -46.03
N GLY A 473 12.52 15.83 -45.12
CA GLY A 473 12.58 15.20 -43.80
C GLY A 473 13.31 16.02 -42.73
N SER A 474 13.88 17.19 -43.09
CA SER A 474 14.45 18.11 -42.12
C SER A 474 13.36 18.88 -41.35
N LEU A 475 13.64 19.31 -40.13
CA LEU A 475 12.75 20.17 -39.35
C LEU A 475 13.20 21.63 -39.51
N LEU A 476 12.41 22.48 -40.17
CA LEU A 476 12.63 23.93 -40.14
C LEU A 476 12.18 24.46 -38.77
N ALA A 477 13.13 24.80 -37.92
CA ALA A 477 12.85 25.22 -36.56
C ALA A 477 12.26 26.64 -36.53
N SER A 478 11.15 26.81 -35.81
CA SER A 478 10.65 28.12 -35.38
C SER A 478 11.26 28.55 -34.04
N GLU A 479 11.72 27.59 -33.23
CA GLU A 479 12.46 27.83 -31.99
C GLU A 479 13.44 26.68 -31.73
N VAL A 480 14.64 26.99 -31.25
CA VAL A 480 15.53 26.00 -30.60
C VAL A 480 15.96 26.56 -29.26
N ARG A 481 15.69 25.81 -28.19
CA ARG A 481 16.07 26.17 -26.83
C ARG A 481 17.11 25.18 -26.33
N LEU A 482 18.30 25.67 -26.00
CA LEU A 482 19.26 24.91 -25.21
C LEU A 482 18.66 24.69 -23.83
N LEU A 483 18.63 23.45 -23.38
CA LEU A 483 18.24 23.11 -22.02
C LEU A 483 19.46 23.26 -21.12
N PRO A 484 19.28 23.63 -19.84
CA PRO A 484 20.35 23.47 -18.88
C PRO A 484 20.79 22.00 -18.92
N PRO A 485 22.08 21.71 -18.66
CA PRO A 485 22.46 20.33 -18.36
C PRO A 485 21.48 19.81 -17.30
N PRO A 486 21.14 18.50 -17.32
CA PRO A 486 20.52 17.91 -16.14
C PRO A 486 21.28 18.43 -14.93
N PRO A 487 20.60 18.93 -13.87
CA PRO A 487 21.32 19.40 -12.69
C PRO A 487 22.34 18.31 -12.36
N PRO A 488 23.62 18.65 -12.15
CA PRO A 488 24.59 17.64 -11.74
C PRO A 488 23.95 16.91 -10.57
N HIS A 489 23.97 15.58 -10.60
CA HIS A 489 23.74 14.83 -9.39
C HIS A 489 24.94 15.12 -8.50
N HIS A 490 24.88 16.24 -7.79
CA HIS A 490 25.85 16.52 -6.76
C HIS A 490 25.63 15.47 -5.68
N ASP A 491 26.70 14.76 -5.37
CA ASP A 491 26.68 13.79 -4.31
C ASP A 491 26.40 14.51 -3.00
N ARG A 492 25.52 13.90 -2.20
CA ARG A 492 25.11 14.43 -0.91
C ARG A 492 25.69 13.55 0.17
N VAL A 493 26.51 14.16 1.00
CA VAL A 493 27.05 13.52 2.19
C VAL A 493 26.46 14.25 3.38
N ALA A 494 25.78 13.53 4.27
CA ALA A 494 25.24 14.10 5.50
C ALA A 494 25.61 13.19 6.67
N GLY A 495 26.17 13.79 7.71
CA GLY A 495 26.80 13.02 8.79
C GLY A 495 27.35 13.90 9.89
N ILE A 496 28.10 13.30 10.81
CA ILE A 496 28.79 14.00 11.88
C ILE A 496 30.14 14.47 11.38
N ILE A 497 30.48 15.73 11.64
CA ILE A 497 31.82 16.23 11.37
C ILE A 497 32.79 15.52 12.32
N ARG A 498 33.61 14.59 11.82
CA ARG A 498 34.65 13.88 12.58
C ARG A 498 35.95 14.66 12.62
N VAL A 499 36.22 15.45 11.58
CA VAL A 499 37.42 16.29 11.47
C VAL A 499 37.01 17.65 10.93
N ASN A 500 37.56 18.71 11.51
CA ASN A 500 37.60 20.04 10.93
C ASN A 500 39.06 20.50 10.96
N ASP A 501 39.69 20.57 9.79
CA ASP A 501 41.03 21.11 9.61
C ASP A 501 40.96 22.50 8.95
N PRO A 502 41.05 23.59 9.72
CA PRO A 502 40.98 24.95 9.20
C PRO A 502 42.22 25.35 8.39
N ALA A 503 43.36 24.66 8.55
CA ALA A 503 44.58 24.98 7.80
C ALA A 503 44.50 24.51 6.35
N THR A 504 43.80 23.40 6.11
CA THR A 504 43.62 22.80 4.77
C THR A 504 42.21 22.99 4.22
N GLN A 505 41.28 23.59 4.99
CA GLN A 505 39.86 23.75 4.65
C GLN A 505 39.17 22.40 4.38
N VAL A 506 39.53 21.37 5.15
CA VAL A 506 38.97 20.03 5.02
C VAL A 506 38.03 19.72 6.18
N LEU A 507 36.84 19.22 5.87
CA LEU A 507 35.97 18.54 6.81
C LEU A 507 36.02 17.03 6.54
N VAL A 508 35.84 16.21 7.56
CA VAL A 508 35.45 14.81 7.37
C VAL A 508 34.04 14.67 7.93
N ILE A 509 33.06 14.39 7.08
CA ILE A 509 31.67 14.17 7.47
C ILE A 509 31.41 12.67 7.42
N ASP A 510 31.16 12.08 8.58
CA ASP A 510 31.27 10.65 8.86
C ASP A 510 32.62 10.09 8.39
N GLU A 511 32.65 9.32 7.31
CA GLU A 511 33.89 8.75 6.76
C GLU A 511 34.34 9.48 5.49
N THR A 512 33.55 10.43 5.00
CA THR A 512 33.84 11.12 3.73
C THR A 512 34.66 12.38 3.96
N THR A 513 35.76 12.50 3.23
CA THR A 513 36.56 13.72 3.19
C THR A 513 35.90 14.74 2.27
N VAL A 514 35.67 15.95 2.80
CA VAL A 514 35.00 17.05 2.13
C VAL A 514 35.95 18.24 2.08
N GLN A 515 36.38 18.60 0.87
CA GLN A 515 37.21 19.78 0.63
C GLN A 515 36.32 21.01 0.47
N VAL A 516 36.53 22.01 1.33
CA VAL A 516 35.92 23.34 1.20
C VAL A 516 36.86 24.25 0.42
N THR A 517 36.29 24.97 -0.55
CA THR A 517 36.97 25.92 -1.43
C THR A 517 36.41 27.33 -1.22
N PRO A 518 37.07 28.39 -1.73
CA PRO A 518 36.53 29.75 -1.69
C PRO A 518 35.13 29.90 -2.33
N GLU A 519 34.79 29.01 -3.25
CA GLU A 519 33.51 28.99 -3.95
C GLU A 519 32.39 28.24 -3.18
N THR A 520 32.75 27.48 -2.13
CA THR A 520 31.80 26.70 -1.32
C THR A 520 30.89 27.62 -0.49
N ARG A 521 29.57 27.41 -0.59
CA ARG A 521 28.58 28.10 0.25
C ARG A 521 28.46 27.43 1.62
N LEU A 522 28.93 28.10 2.66
CA LEU A 522 28.80 27.66 4.03
C LEU A 522 27.54 28.24 4.68
N LEU A 523 26.63 27.38 5.13
CA LEU A 523 25.32 27.77 5.66
C LEU A 523 25.08 27.27 7.09
N ASP A 524 24.42 28.10 7.90
CA ASP A 524 23.87 27.71 9.20
C ASP A 524 22.59 26.86 9.05
N VAL A 525 22.03 26.46 10.18
CA VAL A 525 20.86 25.56 10.27
C VAL A 525 19.62 26.15 9.63
N VAL A 526 19.47 27.47 9.67
CA VAL A 526 18.34 28.18 9.07
C VAL A 526 18.65 28.65 7.64
N GLY A 527 19.81 28.28 7.10
CA GLY A 527 20.21 28.54 5.71
C GLY A 527 20.88 29.90 5.47
N ARG A 528 21.36 30.58 6.52
CA ARG A 528 22.11 31.85 6.39
C ARG A 528 23.61 31.59 6.21
N PRO A 529 24.37 32.44 5.50
CA PRO A 529 25.82 32.30 5.38
C PRO A 529 26.53 32.25 6.75
N THR A 530 27.50 31.36 6.90
CA THR A 530 28.33 31.20 8.10
C THR A 530 29.81 30.98 7.76
N SER A 531 30.68 30.84 8.77
CA SER A 531 32.13 30.60 8.58
C SER A 531 32.49 29.12 8.70
N PHE A 532 33.67 28.73 8.18
CA PHE A 532 34.19 27.36 8.29
C PHE A 532 34.38 26.91 9.75
N GLU A 533 34.71 27.84 10.64
CA GLU A 533 34.86 27.59 12.09
C GLU A 533 33.54 27.19 12.78
N ALA A 534 32.38 27.42 12.14
CA ALA A 534 31.08 27.02 12.66
C ALA A 534 30.84 25.50 12.55
N PHE A 535 31.57 24.81 11.65
CA PHE A 535 31.47 23.37 11.37
C PHE A 535 32.38 22.56 12.31
N ARG A 536 32.15 22.65 13.61
CA ARG A 536 33.01 21.99 14.62
C ARG A 536 32.83 20.47 14.62
N VAL A 537 33.89 19.75 15.00
CA VAL A 537 33.85 18.29 15.23
C VAL A 537 32.71 17.96 16.21
N GLY A 538 31.91 16.95 15.87
CA GLY A 538 30.73 16.51 16.62
C GLY A 538 29.40 17.11 16.16
N ARG A 539 29.40 18.14 15.31
CA ARG A 539 28.17 18.71 14.73
C ARG A 539 27.70 17.95 13.50
N ARG A 540 26.40 18.01 13.20
CA ARG A 540 25.84 17.47 11.95
C ARG A 540 25.90 18.49 10.83
N ALA A 541 26.43 18.07 9.69
CA ALA A 541 26.42 18.87 8.46
C ALA A 541 26.05 18.00 7.26
N ALA A 542 25.46 18.64 6.25
CA ALA A 542 25.33 18.10 4.90
C ALA A 542 26.26 18.88 3.98
N ALA A 543 27.10 18.17 3.23
CA ALA A 543 27.84 18.68 2.10
C ALA A 543 27.18 18.24 0.79
N ILE A 544 27.18 19.14 -0.17
CA ILE A 544 26.74 18.91 -1.55
C ILE A 544 27.93 19.33 -2.43
N GLY A 545 28.41 18.42 -3.27
CA GLY A 545 29.58 18.65 -4.11
C GLY A 545 29.78 17.52 -5.11
N ASP A 546 30.94 17.50 -5.76
CA ASP A 546 31.34 16.44 -6.69
C ASP A 546 32.60 15.76 -6.17
N PHE A 547 32.68 14.42 -6.25
CA PHE A 547 33.90 13.70 -5.87
C PHE A 547 34.99 13.87 -6.93
N ASP A 548 36.24 14.01 -6.50
CA ASP A 548 37.41 13.89 -7.37
C ASP A 548 37.86 12.43 -7.54
N ASP A 549 38.84 12.20 -8.41
CA ASP A 549 39.40 10.87 -8.71
C ASP A 549 40.05 10.20 -7.48
N ALA A 550 40.27 10.93 -6.38
CA ALA A 550 40.79 10.42 -5.11
C ALA A 550 39.68 10.12 -4.07
N GLY A 551 38.41 10.30 -4.44
CA GLY A 551 37.26 10.09 -3.57
C GLY A 551 37.03 11.21 -2.54
N VAL A 552 37.57 12.42 -2.77
CA VAL A 552 37.33 13.60 -1.95
C VAL A 552 36.19 14.42 -2.53
N LEU A 553 35.18 14.76 -1.72
CA LEU A 553 34.06 15.58 -2.15
C LEU A 553 34.47 17.06 -2.18
N ILE A 554 34.58 17.65 -3.36
CA ILE A 554 34.79 19.10 -3.54
C ILE A 554 33.45 19.80 -3.34
N ALA A 555 33.26 20.43 -2.17
CA ALA A 555 31.97 20.95 -1.76
C ALA A 555 31.59 22.23 -2.54
N LEU A 556 30.37 22.26 -3.08
CA LEU A 556 29.72 23.47 -3.56
C LEU A 556 28.91 24.16 -2.45
N GLN A 557 28.41 23.38 -1.50
CA GLN A 557 27.72 23.87 -0.32
C GLN A 557 27.96 22.94 0.86
N VAL A 558 28.14 23.50 2.06
CA VAL A 558 28.07 22.76 3.32
C VAL A 558 27.09 23.48 4.25
N ARG A 559 26.13 22.75 4.80
CA ARG A 559 25.08 23.29 5.67
C ARG A 559 25.04 22.53 6.98
N LEU A 560 24.98 23.26 8.09
CA LEU A 560 24.70 22.68 9.40
C LEU A 560 23.27 22.17 9.47
N LEU A 561 23.07 20.97 10.01
CA LEU A 561 21.76 20.31 10.10
C LEU A 561 21.17 20.34 11.51
N ASP A 562 21.97 20.63 12.51
CA ASP A 562 21.56 20.62 13.92
C ASP A 562 21.42 22.03 14.50
N SER A 563 20.25 22.35 15.07
CA SER A 563 19.99 23.61 15.79
C SER A 563 20.66 23.70 17.16
N LEU A 564 21.86 23.10 17.31
CA LEU A 564 22.78 23.46 18.38
C LEU A 564 23.25 24.90 18.10
N GLY A 565 22.41 25.84 18.55
CA GLY A 565 22.68 27.27 18.48
C GLY A 565 24.01 27.58 19.15
N GLU A 566 24.73 28.51 18.53
CA GLU A 566 25.86 29.27 19.06
C GLU A 566 26.19 28.99 20.54
N GLY A 567 27.30 28.29 20.76
CA GLY A 567 27.84 28.04 22.09
C GLY A 567 28.23 29.34 22.78
N GLY A 568 27.32 29.89 23.58
CA GLY A 568 27.64 30.82 24.65
C GLY A 568 27.92 30.04 25.93
N GLU A 569 29.03 30.35 26.60
CA GLU A 569 29.32 29.96 27.98
C GLU A 569 28.06 30.08 28.88
N GLY A 570 27.86 29.10 29.77
CA GLY A 570 26.81 29.19 30.80
C GLY A 570 25.40 28.74 30.38
N ARG A 571 25.20 28.23 29.16
CA ARG A 571 23.89 27.67 28.76
C ARG A 571 23.64 26.33 29.48
N ARG A 572 22.49 26.24 30.15
CA ARG A 572 22.00 25.03 30.81
C ARG A 572 21.63 23.95 29.79
N VAL A 573 22.08 22.72 30.03
CA VAL A 573 21.79 21.52 29.25
C VAL A 573 21.20 20.45 30.13
N ARG A 574 20.41 19.57 29.51
CA ARG A 574 19.89 18.34 30.10
C ARG A 574 20.04 17.21 29.08
N PHE A 575 20.69 16.13 29.44
CA PHE A 575 20.86 14.97 28.56
C PHE A 575 20.91 13.67 29.38
N ALA A 576 20.60 12.54 28.75
CA ALA A 576 20.67 11.23 29.38
C ALA A 576 21.59 10.30 28.58
N GLY A 577 22.26 9.39 29.28
CA GLY A 577 23.14 8.43 28.65
C GLY A 577 23.76 7.46 29.65
N VAL A 578 24.61 6.58 29.16
CA VAL A 578 25.33 5.54 29.89
C VAL A 578 26.69 6.07 30.31
N VAL A 579 27.03 5.89 31.57
CA VAL A 579 28.37 6.21 32.08
C VAL A 579 29.38 5.22 31.49
N THR A 580 30.35 5.71 30.71
CA THR A 580 31.37 4.86 30.07
C THR A 580 32.74 4.95 30.74
N ALA A 581 32.98 6.02 31.51
CA ALA A 581 34.17 6.15 32.35
C ALA A 581 33.87 6.99 33.61
N VAL A 582 34.54 6.67 34.71
CA VAL A 582 34.45 7.43 35.97
C VAL A 582 35.86 7.75 36.46
N ASN A 583 36.11 9.01 36.82
CA ASN A 583 37.32 9.48 37.48
C ASN A 583 36.94 10.13 38.81
N ALA A 584 36.89 9.30 39.87
CA ALA A 584 36.54 9.74 41.22
C ALA A 584 37.52 10.78 41.80
N SER A 585 38.79 10.76 41.39
CA SER A 585 39.79 11.73 41.87
C SER A 585 39.58 13.15 41.30
N GLU A 586 38.86 13.26 40.19
CA GLU A 586 38.51 14.53 39.54
C GLU A 586 37.01 14.87 39.68
N LEU A 587 36.24 14.06 40.43
CA LEU A 587 34.76 14.15 40.52
C LEU A 587 34.10 14.28 39.14
N ALA A 588 34.59 13.49 38.18
CA ALA A 588 34.19 13.56 36.79
C ALA A 588 33.79 12.19 36.25
N PHE A 589 32.87 12.16 35.29
CA PHE A 589 32.50 10.95 34.55
C PHE A 589 32.20 11.28 33.09
N VAL A 590 32.24 10.27 32.24
CA VAL A 590 31.92 10.38 30.80
C VAL A 590 30.59 9.68 30.56
N VAL A 591 29.69 10.38 29.88
CA VAL A 591 28.38 9.88 29.49
C VAL A 591 28.34 9.77 27.98
N GLU A 592 28.14 8.57 27.48
CA GLU A 592 27.81 8.30 26.09
C GLU A 592 26.31 7.99 25.98
N ARG A 593 25.73 8.08 24.79
CA ARG A 593 24.29 7.84 24.63
C ARG A 593 23.93 6.37 24.90
N ASP A 594 22.69 6.13 25.35
CA ASP A 594 22.12 4.78 25.39
C ASP A 594 22.06 4.19 23.96
N PRO A 595 22.71 3.04 23.70
CA PRO A 595 22.74 2.42 22.36
C PRO A 595 21.37 2.03 21.79
N ARG A 596 20.31 2.05 22.61
CA ARG A 596 18.96 1.57 22.27
C ARG A 596 18.00 2.67 21.82
N ASP A 597 18.43 3.92 21.76
CA ASP A 597 17.59 5.05 21.33
C ASP A 597 17.86 5.37 19.84
N SER A 598 16.81 5.48 19.01
CA SER A 598 16.88 5.48 17.54
C SER A 598 17.03 6.85 16.86
N ARG A 599 17.17 7.93 17.63
CA ARG A 599 17.61 9.26 17.13
C ARG A 599 19.14 9.27 16.91
N PRO A 600 19.74 10.09 16.03
CA PRO A 600 21.20 10.16 15.89
C PRO A 600 21.83 11.11 16.93
N PHE A 601 22.66 10.59 17.84
CA PHE A 601 23.52 11.35 18.77
C PHE A 601 24.76 10.51 19.16
N ASP A 602 25.90 10.72 18.51
CA ASP A 602 27.19 10.08 18.87
C ASP A 602 28.15 11.10 19.49
N LEU A 603 27.97 11.47 20.77
CA LEU A 603 28.98 12.26 21.47
C LEU A 603 29.17 11.78 22.92
N ALA A 604 30.41 11.42 23.26
CA ALA A 604 30.83 11.22 24.65
C ALA A 604 30.95 12.59 25.35
N VAL A 605 30.14 12.83 26.37
CA VAL A 605 30.12 14.08 27.14
C VAL A 605 30.87 13.89 28.45
N ARG A 606 31.94 14.65 28.66
CA ARG A 606 32.63 14.71 29.97
C ARG A 606 31.84 15.60 30.92
N VAL A 607 31.42 15.04 32.05
CA VAL A 607 30.68 15.69 33.12
C VAL A 607 31.59 15.92 34.31
N LEU A 608 31.60 17.15 34.81
CA LEU A 608 32.23 17.57 36.05
C LEU A 608 31.16 17.73 37.12
N THR A 609 31.50 17.38 38.36
CA THR A 609 30.64 17.59 39.52
C THR A 609 31.43 18.32 40.62
N ASP A 610 30.73 19.01 41.50
CA ASP A 610 31.27 19.76 42.63
C ASP A 610 30.36 19.61 43.86
N GLU A 611 30.68 20.34 44.94
CA GLU A 611 29.92 20.31 46.20
C GLU A 611 28.48 20.83 46.07
N GLU A 612 28.14 21.51 44.96
CA GLU A 612 26.80 22.04 44.67
C GLU A 612 25.99 21.12 43.74
N THR A 613 26.59 20.06 43.22
CA THR A 613 25.90 19.09 42.34
C THR A 613 24.96 18.21 43.15
N GLU A 614 23.65 18.26 42.84
CA GLU A 614 22.65 17.40 43.49
C GLU A 614 22.59 16.01 42.84
N PHE A 615 22.54 14.95 43.64
CA PHE A 615 22.40 13.57 43.17
C PHE A 615 21.09 12.96 43.69
N GLU A 616 20.35 12.32 42.80
CA GLU A 616 19.14 11.58 43.16
C GLU A 616 18.97 10.31 42.32
N PHE A 617 18.21 9.33 42.81
CA PHE A 617 17.79 8.20 41.99
C PHE A 617 16.51 8.54 41.21
N ARG A 618 16.45 8.19 39.91
CA ARG A 618 15.34 8.52 39.00
C ARG A 618 13.94 8.06 39.47
N ARG A 619 13.82 7.08 40.38
CA ARG A 619 12.54 6.60 40.96
C ARG A 619 12.62 6.44 42.50
N GLY A 620 12.81 7.55 43.22
CA GLY A 620 12.42 7.66 44.66
C GLY A 620 13.25 6.93 45.72
N GLY A 621 14.50 6.54 45.42
CA GLY A 621 15.35 5.69 46.27
C GLY A 621 16.08 6.32 47.47
N GLY A 622 15.74 7.55 47.90
CA GLY A 622 16.51 8.30 48.90
C GLY A 622 17.67 9.12 48.30
N PRO A 623 18.48 9.81 49.13
CA PRO A 623 19.56 10.68 48.65
C PRO A 623 20.69 9.86 48.01
N ALA A 624 21.14 10.24 46.82
CA ALA A 624 22.26 9.61 46.11
C ALA A 624 23.55 10.44 46.26
N THR A 625 24.69 9.87 45.87
CA THR A 625 26.01 10.51 45.93
C THR A 625 26.84 10.18 44.68
N PHE A 626 28.00 10.82 44.51
CA PHE A 626 28.93 10.50 43.41
C PHE A 626 29.43 9.03 43.48
N ASP A 627 29.52 8.43 44.67
CA ASP A 627 29.94 7.02 44.84
C ASP A 627 28.97 6.03 44.17
N ASP A 628 27.73 6.46 43.88
CA ASP A 628 26.72 5.67 43.18
C ASP A 628 26.87 5.73 41.64
N ILE A 629 27.79 6.55 41.13
CA ILE A 629 28.12 6.63 39.70
C ILE A 629 29.11 5.52 39.32
N ALA A 630 28.66 4.56 38.52
CA ALA A 630 29.49 3.45 38.03
C ALA A 630 29.38 3.29 36.50
N VAL A 631 30.42 2.73 35.88
CA VAL A 631 30.41 2.40 34.45
C VAL A 631 29.24 1.45 34.15
N GLY A 632 28.50 1.75 33.08
CA GLY A 632 27.31 1.04 32.65
C GLY A 632 26.01 1.60 33.24
N VAL A 633 26.05 2.51 34.22
CA VAL A 633 24.85 3.12 34.78
C VAL A 633 24.27 4.17 33.85
N VAL A 634 22.95 4.16 33.67
CA VAL A 634 22.25 5.24 32.94
C VAL A 634 22.07 6.42 33.87
N VAL A 635 22.44 7.61 33.42
CA VAL A 635 22.30 8.87 34.16
C VAL A 635 21.54 9.91 33.33
N GLU A 636 20.82 10.80 34.00
CA GLU A 636 20.33 12.07 33.44
C GLU A 636 21.11 13.20 34.08
N VAL A 637 21.80 14.00 33.26
CA VAL A 637 22.65 15.07 33.72
C VAL A 637 22.03 16.39 33.30
N GLN A 638 21.80 17.26 34.27
CA GLN A 638 21.52 18.67 34.04
C GLN A 638 22.72 19.49 34.50
N GLY A 639 23.17 20.44 33.69
CA GLY A 639 24.37 21.22 34.00
C GLY A 639 24.58 22.38 33.03
N ALA A 640 25.73 23.04 33.10
CA ALA A 640 26.11 24.09 32.14
C ALA A 640 27.46 23.77 31.49
N PHE A 641 27.58 24.05 30.18
CA PHE A 641 28.86 23.89 29.48
C PHE A 641 29.92 24.85 30.00
N GLN A 642 31.12 24.31 30.20
CA GLN A 642 32.34 25.02 30.59
C GLN A 642 33.21 25.33 29.35
N PRO A 643 34.11 26.32 29.43
CA PRO A 643 35.15 26.53 28.42
C PRO A 643 35.93 25.26 28.13
N GLY A 644 36.06 24.90 26.85
CA GLY A 644 36.78 23.70 26.43
C GLY A 644 35.95 22.42 26.35
N GLY A 645 34.63 22.46 26.59
CA GLY A 645 33.70 21.38 26.22
C GLY A 645 33.05 20.52 27.32
N PRO A 646 33.58 20.40 28.56
CA PRO A 646 32.89 19.67 29.62
C PRO A 646 31.59 20.33 30.08
N VAL A 647 30.70 19.56 30.72
CA VAL A 647 29.50 20.05 31.42
C VAL A 647 29.74 20.03 32.92
N LEU A 648 29.59 21.16 33.61
CA LEU A 648 29.47 21.18 35.07
C LEU A 648 28.03 20.86 35.45
N ALA A 649 27.80 19.72 36.08
CA ALA A 649 26.47 19.28 36.48
C ALA A 649 25.95 20.13 37.65
N THR A 650 24.68 20.51 37.58
CA THR A 650 23.93 21.01 38.72
C THR A 650 23.08 19.91 39.35
N GLU A 651 22.71 18.89 38.57
CA GLU A 651 21.90 17.76 39.02
C GLU A 651 22.25 16.51 38.20
N VAL A 652 22.37 15.36 38.88
CA VAL A 652 22.59 14.05 38.27
C VAL A 652 21.56 13.06 38.82
N LYS A 653 20.62 12.65 37.96
CA LYS A 653 19.66 11.59 38.28
C LYS A 653 20.21 10.24 37.84
N ILE A 654 20.48 9.35 38.79
CA ILE A 654 21.06 8.03 38.58
C ILE A 654 19.94 7.02 38.32
N GLY A 655 20.04 6.31 37.18
CA GLY A 655 19.16 5.21 36.78
C GLY A 655 19.81 3.84 37.03
N HIS A 656 19.21 2.77 36.49
CA HIS A 656 19.72 1.41 36.70
C HIS A 656 20.95 1.10 35.81
N PRO A 657 21.88 0.22 36.25
CA PRO A 657 22.98 -0.29 35.42
C PRO A 657 22.44 -0.96 34.15
N LEU A 658 23.11 -0.80 33.01
CA LEU A 658 22.90 -1.65 31.84
C LEU A 658 23.25 -3.11 32.20
N PRO A 659 22.48 -4.09 31.71
CA PRO A 659 22.75 -5.49 32.01
C PRO A 659 24.16 -5.91 31.53
N PRO A 660 24.84 -6.82 32.23
CA PRO A 660 26.12 -7.36 31.77
C PRO A 660 25.93 -8.07 30.42
N PRO A 661 26.96 -8.13 29.56
CA PRO A 661 26.86 -8.77 28.26
C PRO A 661 26.53 -10.27 28.43
N GLY A 662 25.32 -10.65 28.01
CA GLY A 662 24.81 -12.01 28.00
C GLY A 662 23.51 -12.07 27.18
N PRO A 663 23.10 -13.25 26.68
CA PRO A 663 21.87 -13.36 25.90
C PRO A 663 20.69 -12.97 26.77
N GLU A 664 20.04 -11.87 26.39
CA GLU A 664 18.83 -11.39 27.05
C GLU A 664 17.72 -12.40 26.82
N VAL A 665 16.94 -12.64 27.87
CA VAL A 665 15.74 -13.44 27.79
C VAL A 665 14.58 -12.60 28.23
N GLU A 666 13.65 -12.42 27.31
CA GLU A 666 12.37 -11.77 27.53
C GLU A 666 11.29 -12.83 27.32
N VAL A 667 10.46 -13.02 28.34
CA VAL A 667 9.39 -14.00 28.33
C VAL A 667 8.11 -13.34 28.78
N HIS A 668 7.14 -13.34 27.88
CA HIS A 668 5.76 -13.00 28.18
C HIS A 668 5.00 -14.28 28.49
N GLY A 669 4.36 -14.35 29.66
CA GLY A 669 3.61 -15.52 30.04
C GLY A 669 3.02 -15.44 31.44
N SER A 670 2.12 -16.36 31.75
CA SER A 670 1.66 -16.55 33.12
C SER A 670 2.78 -17.09 33.99
N ILE A 671 2.88 -16.61 35.23
CA ILE A 671 3.75 -17.20 36.24
C ILE A 671 3.27 -18.62 36.53
N GLU A 672 4.14 -19.61 36.32
CA GLU A 672 3.86 -21.05 36.52
C GLU A 672 4.17 -21.49 37.95
N ALA A 673 5.15 -20.86 38.60
CA ALA A 673 5.54 -21.13 39.98
C ALA A 673 6.28 -19.93 40.60
N ILE A 674 6.15 -19.73 41.91
CA ILE A 674 6.92 -18.75 42.70
C ILE A 674 7.50 -19.47 43.93
N ASP A 675 8.79 -19.27 44.19
CA ASP A 675 9.46 -19.68 45.42
C ASP A 675 10.05 -18.44 46.11
N LEU A 676 9.37 -17.98 47.16
CA LEU A 676 9.76 -16.79 47.93
C LEU A 676 11.04 -17.02 48.75
N GLY A 677 11.31 -18.27 49.16
CA GLY A 677 12.51 -18.63 49.93
C GLY A 677 13.77 -18.67 49.07
N ALA A 678 13.64 -19.19 47.85
CA ALA A 678 14.71 -19.16 46.84
C ALA A 678 14.79 -17.83 46.06
N ARG A 679 13.77 -16.96 46.21
CA ARG A 679 13.56 -15.73 45.41
C ARG A 679 13.59 -16.01 43.91
N THR A 680 12.78 -16.97 43.47
CA THR A 680 12.66 -17.33 42.05
C THR A 680 11.21 -17.38 41.60
N LEU A 681 10.96 -17.13 40.31
CA LEU A 681 9.67 -17.40 39.66
C LEU A 681 9.88 -18.09 38.30
N ALA A 682 8.92 -18.87 37.85
CA ALA A 682 8.96 -19.58 36.57
C ALA A 682 7.93 -19.00 35.59
N VAL A 683 8.36 -18.71 34.35
CA VAL A 683 7.48 -18.25 33.25
C VAL A 683 7.87 -19.02 31.99
N ARG A 684 6.92 -19.73 31.38
CA ARG A 684 7.12 -20.57 30.18
C ARG A 684 8.32 -21.52 30.29
N GLY A 685 8.47 -22.17 31.45
CA GLY A 685 9.57 -23.10 31.72
C GLY A 685 10.95 -22.46 31.95
N ILE A 686 11.05 -21.12 32.00
CA ILE A 686 12.29 -20.42 32.38
C ILE A 686 12.21 -19.97 33.83
N LEU A 687 13.20 -20.37 34.63
CA LEU A 687 13.32 -20.00 36.04
C LEU A 687 14.12 -18.69 36.19
N PHE A 688 13.43 -17.63 36.59
CA PHE A 688 13.99 -16.31 36.86
C PHE A 688 14.39 -16.20 38.33
N ARG A 689 15.65 -15.84 38.59
CA ARG A 689 16.16 -15.49 39.92
C ARG A 689 16.00 -13.99 40.15
N VAL A 690 15.31 -13.65 41.24
CA VAL A 690 15.01 -12.27 41.63
C VAL A 690 16.05 -11.78 42.63
N THR A 691 16.75 -10.72 42.27
CA THR A 691 17.79 -10.07 43.08
C THR A 691 17.27 -8.74 43.65
N PRO A 692 17.96 -8.11 44.61
CA PRO A 692 17.61 -6.75 45.06
C PRO A 692 17.63 -5.66 43.96
N GLN A 693 18.17 -5.99 42.78
CA GLN A 693 18.33 -5.12 41.62
C GLN A 693 17.27 -5.41 40.55
N THR A 694 16.45 -6.44 40.77
CA THR A 694 15.31 -6.76 39.92
C THR A 694 14.19 -5.75 40.19
N VAL A 695 13.77 -5.03 39.17
CA VAL A 695 12.62 -4.14 39.21
C VAL A 695 11.35 -4.98 39.07
N ILE A 696 10.41 -4.86 39.99
CA ILE A 696 9.11 -5.52 39.90
C ILE A 696 8.06 -4.44 39.91
N GLU A 697 7.24 -4.39 38.88
CA GLU A 697 6.27 -3.32 38.68
C GLU A 697 4.91 -3.89 38.30
N GLY A 698 3.87 -3.24 38.81
CA GLY A 698 2.47 -3.50 38.55
C GLY A 698 1.94 -2.61 37.42
N ARG A 699 0.63 -2.68 37.17
CA ARG A 699 -0.06 -1.77 36.24
C ARG A 699 0.31 -0.31 36.49
N HIS A 700 0.50 0.46 35.41
CA HIS A 700 0.86 1.88 35.43
C HIS A 700 2.19 2.18 36.15
N ASP A 701 3.21 1.32 35.97
CA ASP A 701 4.55 1.49 36.58
C ASP A 701 4.56 1.50 38.13
N ASN A 702 3.50 1.01 38.79
CA ASN A 702 3.45 1.01 40.26
C ASN A 702 4.48 0.01 40.83
N PRO A 703 5.37 0.39 41.76
CA PRO A 703 6.38 -0.53 42.27
C PRO A 703 5.74 -1.68 43.07
N LEU A 704 6.15 -2.91 42.79
CA LEU A 704 5.74 -4.14 43.45
C LEU A 704 6.95 -4.87 44.05
N THR A 705 6.66 -5.86 44.88
CA THR A 705 7.63 -6.82 45.41
C THR A 705 7.35 -8.23 44.87
N LEU A 706 8.28 -9.17 45.06
CA LEU A 706 8.07 -10.55 44.64
C LEU A 706 6.90 -11.19 45.40
N GLU A 707 6.67 -10.73 46.63
CA GLU A 707 5.58 -11.11 47.51
C GLU A 707 4.21 -10.61 47.04
N ASP A 708 4.15 -9.67 46.09
CA ASP A 708 2.89 -9.16 45.52
C ASP A 708 2.42 -9.98 44.31
N LEU A 709 3.34 -10.71 43.65
CA LEU A 709 3.03 -11.56 42.50
C LEU A 709 2.39 -12.89 42.90
N ARG A 710 1.54 -13.45 42.03
CA ARG A 710 0.84 -14.72 42.21
C ARG A 710 1.06 -15.64 41.00
N VAL A 711 1.01 -16.95 41.24
CA VAL A 711 0.94 -17.93 40.15
C VAL A 711 -0.31 -17.67 39.32
N GLY A 712 -0.16 -17.56 38.00
CA GLY A 712 -1.23 -17.19 37.06
C GLY A 712 -1.12 -15.78 36.49
N ASP A 713 -0.51 -14.84 37.23
CA ASP A 713 -0.30 -13.46 36.79
C ASP A 713 0.45 -13.43 35.47
N PHE A 714 -0.03 -12.65 34.50
CA PHE A 714 0.65 -12.50 33.23
C PHE A 714 1.73 -11.44 33.36
N VAL A 715 2.97 -11.85 33.17
CA VAL A 715 4.11 -10.97 33.32
C VAL A 715 4.97 -10.96 32.07
N GLU A 716 5.56 -9.81 31.81
CA GLU A 716 6.77 -9.70 31.00
C GLU A 716 7.98 -9.82 31.94
N ALA A 717 8.65 -10.98 31.90
CA ALA A 717 9.87 -11.23 32.67
C ALA A 717 11.10 -11.06 31.77
N LYS A 718 11.94 -10.06 32.07
CA LYS A 718 13.21 -9.80 31.39
C LYS A 718 14.38 -10.11 32.30
N GLY A 719 15.39 -10.77 31.77
CA GLY A 719 16.58 -11.13 32.52
C GLY A 719 17.77 -11.51 31.65
N THR A 720 18.94 -11.65 32.26
CA THR A 720 20.13 -12.16 31.58
C THR A 720 20.17 -13.68 31.74
N ARG A 721 20.21 -14.42 30.63
CA ARG A 721 20.19 -15.89 30.66
C ARG A 721 21.48 -16.43 31.28
N THR A 722 21.36 -17.25 32.33
CA THR A 722 22.47 -17.86 33.08
C THR A 722 22.62 -19.37 32.81
N GLY A 723 21.67 -19.97 32.10
CA GLY A 723 21.66 -21.39 31.70
C GLY A 723 20.55 -21.69 30.68
N PRO A 724 20.34 -22.97 30.29
CA PRO A 724 19.36 -23.34 29.27
C PRO A 724 17.94 -22.85 29.57
N ASN A 725 17.53 -22.95 30.84
CA ASN A 725 16.21 -22.56 31.35
C ASN A 725 16.31 -21.69 32.62
N THR A 726 17.42 -20.97 32.84
CA THR A 726 17.62 -20.11 34.01
C THR A 726 18.09 -18.72 33.61
N ALA A 727 17.62 -17.70 34.33
CA ALA A 727 18.01 -16.31 34.10
C ALA A 727 18.01 -15.49 35.39
N ASP A 728 18.90 -14.49 35.47
CA ASP A 728 18.83 -13.48 36.53
C ASP A 728 17.89 -12.36 36.07
N ALA A 729 16.80 -12.16 36.80
CA ALA A 729 15.74 -11.21 36.46
C ALA A 729 16.24 -9.77 36.64
N ARG A 730 15.96 -8.94 35.64
CA ARG A 730 16.19 -7.49 35.66
C ARG A 730 14.89 -6.73 35.83
N ARG A 731 13.83 -7.15 35.15
CA ARG A 731 12.48 -6.57 35.25
C ARG A 731 11.44 -7.68 35.23
N ILE A 732 10.43 -7.57 36.09
CA ILE A 732 9.22 -8.37 36.04
C ILE A 732 8.07 -7.37 36.06
N GLU A 733 7.37 -7.25 34.94
CA GLU A 733 6.26 -6.32 34.78
C GLU A 733 4.96 -7.09 34.71
N LEU A 734 4.00 -6.72 35.56
CA LEU A 734 2.64 -7.25 35.52
C LEU A 734 1.88 -6.55 34.39
N GLU A 735 1.57 -7.31 33.34
CA GLU A 735 1.00 -6.81 32.09
C GLU A 735 -0.51 -7.03 32.02
N ASP A 736 -1.24 -6.05 31.49
CA ASP A 736 -2.61 -6.24 31.03
C ASP A 736 -2.53 -6.87 29.63
N ARG A 737 -3.10 -8.08 29.44
CA ARG A 737 -2.90 -8.89 28.21
C ARG A 737 -3.44 -8.22 26.94
N HIS A 738 -2.66 -7.34 26.31
CA HIS A 738 -3.14 -6.56 25.17
C HIS A 738 -2.93 -7.19 23.78
N GLU A 739 -2.21 -8.31 23.65
CA GLU A 739 -2.15 -9.07 22.38
C GLU A 739 -1.89 -10.58 22.64
N PRO A 740 -2.57 -11.52 21.95
CA PRO A 740 -2.22 -12.93 22.06
C PRO A 740 -0.98 -13.26 21.21
N PRO A 741 -0.12 -14.20 21.64
CA PRO A 741 1.00 -14.68 20.83
C PRO A 741 0.55 -15.32 19.51
N ARG A 742 1.36 -15.21 18.45
CA ARG A 742 1.14 -15.91 17.18
C ARG A 742 1.03 -17.43 17.41
N GLY A 743 -0.17 -17.98 17.20
CA GLY A 743 -0.47 -19.41 17.33
C GLY A 743 -1.78 -19.75 18.04
N GLU A 744 -2.44 -18.78 18.69
CA GLU A 744 -3.78 -18.97 19.28
C GLU A 744 -4.87 -18.52 18.29
N HIS A 745 -5.77 -19.43 17.90
CA HIS A 745 -6.89 -19.10 17.01
C HIS A 745 -7.94 -18.29 17.77
N ILE A 746 -8.10 -17.01 17.41
CA ILE A 746 -9.22 -16.21 17.89
C ILE A 746 -10.48 -16.69 17.16
N VAL A 747 -11.46 -17.15 17.91
CA VAL A 747 -12.79 -17.51 17.43
C VAL A 747 -13.80 -16.46 17.88
N ARG A 748 -14.73 -16.15 16.99
CA ARG A 748 -15.90 -15.30 17.27
C ARG A 748 -17.15 -16.07 16.88
N PHE A 749 -18.13 -16.10 17.77
CA PHE A 749 -19.42 -16.74 17.51
C PHE A 749 -20.48 -16.14 18.42
N ALA A 750 -21.74 -16.16 17.99
CA ALA A 750 -22.88 -15.70 18.78
C ALA A 750 -23.83 -16.85 19.07
N GLY A 751 -24.57 -16.75 20.17
CA GLY A 751 -25.61 -17.71 20.55
C GLY A 751 -26.19 -17.36 21.91
N SER A 752 -27.29 -18.03 22.28
CA SER A 752 -27.81 -17.93 23.64
C SER A 752 -26.92 -18.69 24.62
N ILE A 753 -26.80 -18.19 25.85
CA ILE A 753 -26.19 -18.92 26.96
C ILE A 753 -27.10 -20.09 27.32
N GLU A 754 -26.78 -21.30 26.86
CA GLU A 754 -27.55 -22.53 27.11
C GLU A 754 -27.46 -22.98 28.58
N ALA A 755 -26.33 -22.74 29.23
CA ALA A 755 -26.10 -23.05 30.64
C ALA A 755 -24.95 -22.23 31.23
N ILE A 756 -24.99 -22.02 32.55
CA ILE A 756 -23.88 -21.47 33.35
C ILE A 756 -23.49 -22.54 34.37
N PRO A 757 -22.56 -23.45 34.03
CA PRO A 757 -22.25 -24.60 34.88
C PRO A 757 -21.58 -24.22 36.21
N ASP A 758 -20.83 -23.11 36.24
CA ASP A 758 -20.11 -22.57 37.38
C ASP A 758 -19.86 -21.05 37.21
N ASP A 759 -19.19 -20.43 38.19
CA ASP A 759 -18.93 -18.98 38.27
C ASP A 759 -17.89 -18.45 37.27
N ALA A 760 -17.42 -19.29 36.33
CA ALA A 760 -16.43 -18.94 35.34
C ALA A 760 -16.65 -19.62 33.98
N THR A 761 -17.81 -20.24 33.74
CA THR A 761 -18.08 -21.01 32.52
C THR A 761 -19.49 -20.75 32.00
N LEU A 762 -19.60 -20.54 30.69
CA LEU A 762 -20.86 -20.51 29.94
C LEU A 762 -20.88 -21.68 28.94
N ILE A 763 -22.06 -22.14 28.56
CA ILE A 763 -22.27 -22.93 27.34
C ILE A 763 -23.02 -22.04 26.37
N VAL A 764 -22.44 -21.74 25.21
CA VAL A 764 -23.03 -20.88 24.18
C VAL A 764 -23.04 -21.63 22.86
N ALA A 765 -24.20 -21.80 22.24
CA ALA A 765 -24.35 -22.56 20.98
C ALA A 765 -23.65 -23.94 21.00
N GLY A 766 -23.85 -24.71 22.08
CA GLY A 766 -23.26 -26.03 22.32
C GLY A 766 -21.75 -26.05 22.60
N ARG A 767 -21.11 -24.89 22.79
CA ARG A 767 -19.67 -24.77 23.08
C ARG A 767 -19.42 -24.28 24.50
N THR A 768 -18.47 -24.92 25.18
CA THR A 768 -17.99 -24.46 26.48
C THR A 768 -17.13 -23.19 26.32
N VAL A 769 -17.48 -22.15 27.05
CA VAL A 769 -16.82 -20.85 27.08
C VAL A 769 -16.30 -20.59 28.48
N HIS A 770 -14.99 -20.54 28.64
CA HIS A 770 -14.33 -20.20 29.89
C HIS A 770 -14.15 -18.69 30.01
N VAL A 771 -14.78 -18.11 31.02
CA VAL A 771 -14.65 -16.71 31.43
C VAL A 771 -13.57 -16.61 32.49
N THR A 772 -12.76 -15.58 32.41
CA THR A 772 -11.67 -15.32 33.35
C THR A 772 -11.76 -13.90 33.85
N ALA A 773 -10.98 -13.55 34.87
CA ALA A 773 -10.88 -12.16 35.33
C ALA A 773 -10.38 -11.16 34.26
N SER A 774 -9.84 -11.66 33.14
CA SER A 774 -9.41 -10.87 31.97
C SER A 774 -10.43 -10.87 30.82
N THR A 775 -11.61 -11.47 31.00
CA THR A 775 -12.67 -11.43 30.01
C THR A 775 -13.45 -10.14 30.19
N GLU A 776 -13.48 -9.30 29.16
CA GLU A 776 -14.34 -8.13 29.12
C GLU A 776 -15.77 -8.58 28.85
N ILE A 777 -16.70 -8.13 29.68
CA ILE A 777 -18.12 -8.40 29.51
C ILE A 777 -18.78 -7.05 29.42
N GLU A 778 -19.57 -6.83 28.37
CA GLU A 778 -20.26 -5.57 28.16
C GLU A 778 -21.67 -5.78 27.62
N ALA A 779 -22.53 -4.84 27.93
CA ALA A 779 -23.82 -4.73 27.29
C ALA A 779 -23.63 -4.30 25.82
N PHE A 780 -24.70 -4.40 25.03
CA PHE A 780 -24.67 -3.99 23.62
C PHE A 780 -24.23 -2.53 23.40
N ASP A 781 -24.47 -1.65 24.37
CA ASP A 781 -24.10 -0.23 24.38
C ASP A 781 -22.70 0.04 24.98
N SER A 782 -21.85 -1.00 25.09
CA SER A 782 -20.48 -0.94 25.63
C SER A 782 -20.40 -0.55 27.11
N ILE A 783 -21.50 -0.64 27.86
CA ILE A 783 -21.49 -0.54 29.32
C ILE A 783 -20.84 -1.81 29.90
N PRO A 784 -19.79 -1.70 30.74
CA PRO A 784 -19.18 -2.86 31.35
C PRO A 784 -20.15 -3.62 32.27
N LEU A 785 -20.24 -4.93 32.08
CA LEU A 785 -20.97 -5.89 32.90
C LEU A 785 -19.98 -6.79 33.67
N THR A 786 -20.49 -7.47 34.68
CA THR A 786 -19.78 -8.54 35.40
C THR A 786 -20.34 -9.90 35.00
N PHE A 787 -19.60 -10.98 35.28
CA PHE A 787 -20.09 -12.33 34.99
C PHE A 787 -21.39 -12.68 35.73
N ALA A 788 -21.62 -12.06 36.88
CA ALA A 788 -22.85 -12.24 37.65
C ALA A 788 -24.08 -11.56 37.02
N ASP A 789 -23.86 -10.68 36.03
CA ASP A 789 -24.91 -10.00 35.28
C ASP A 789 -25.32 -10.78 34.02
N LEU A 790 -24.71 -11.95 33.76
CA LEU A 790 -25.04 -12.84 32.65
C LEU A 790 -25.96 -13.97 33.14
N ASP A 791 -27.06 -14.20 32.41
CA ASP A 791 -28.04 -15.24 32.72
C ASP A 791 -28.17 -16.27 31.60
N ALA A 792 -28.49 -17.52 31.94
CA ALA A 792 -28.78 -18.52 30.92
C ALA A 792 -30.10 -18.18 30.18
N GLY A 793 -30.06 -18.29 28.85
CA GLY A 793 -31.06 -17.80 27.90
C GLY A 793 -30.63 -16.54 27.15
N GLU A 794 -29.70 -15.77 27.71
CA GLU A 794 -29.28 -14.48 27.19
C GLU A 794 -28.49 -14.61 25.87
N PRO A 795 -28.83 -13.86 24.81
CA PRO A 795 -28.08 -13.86 23.56
C PRO A 795 -26.77 -13.07 23.73
N VAL A 796 -25.65 -13.75 23.49
CA VAL A 796 -24.32 -13.14 23.61
C VAL A 796 -23.44 -13.43 22.40
N GLY A 797 -22.64 -12.45 22.01
CA GLY A 797 -21.49 -12.58 21.14
C GLY A 797 -20.24 -12.90 21.96
N VAL A 798 -19.57 -14.01 21.66
CA VAL A 798 -18.34 -14.45 22.34
C VAL A 798 -17.17 -14.35 21.37
N ALA A 799 -16.16 -13.57 21.75
CA ALA A 799 -14.85 -13.57 21.12
C ALA A 799 -13.81 -14.11 22.10
N GLY A 800 -13.01 -15.08 21.68
CA GLY A 800 -12.07 -15.74 22.57
C GLY A 800 -11.05 -16.59 21.84
N ILE A 801 -10.19 -17.27 22.60
CA ILE A 801 -9.17 -18.17 22.07
C ILE A 801 -9.73 -19.60 22.08
N LEU A 802 -9.72 -20.26 20.93
CA LEU A 802 -10.08 -21.68 20.84
C LEU A 802 -8.97 -22.54 21.44
N LEU A 803 -9.33 -23.37 22.42
CA LEU A 803 -8.44 -24.31 23.08
C LEU A 803 -8.37 -25.63 22.33
N ALA A 804 -7.32 -26.42 22.58
CA ALA A 804 -7.07 -27.68 21.87
C ALA A 804 -8.15 -28.76 22.08
N ASP A 805 -8.97 -28.63 23.13
CA ASP A 805 -10.11 -29.50 23.44
C ASP A 805 -11.43 -29.04 22.77
N GLY A 806 -11.42 -27.92 22.05
CA GLY A 806 -12.57 -27.36 21.36
C GLY A 806 -13.39 -26.35 22.19
N SER A 807 -13.04 -26.11 23.45
CA SER A 807 -13.62 -25.03 24.27
C SER A 807 -13.02 -23.67 23.92
N VAL A 808 -13.63 -22.58 24.38
CA VAL A 808 -13.19 -21.22 24.08
C VAL A 808 -12.88 -20.47 25.37
N ARG A 809 -11.66 -19.94 25.52
CA ARG A 809 -11.37 -18.96 26.58
C ARG A 809 -11.79 -17.58 26.10
N ALA A 810 -12.89 -17.04 26.63
CA ALA A 810 -13.43 -15.75 26.24
C ALA A 810 -12.47 -14.60 26.58
N ARG A 811 -12.29 -13.70 25.62
CA ARG A 811 -11.65 -12.39 25.83
C ARG A 811 -12.68 -11.29 25.92
N HIS A 812 -13.79 -11.44 25.19
CA HIS A 812 -14.86 -10.48 25.14
C HIS A 812 -16.21 -11.19 25.01
N ILE A 813 -17.19 -10.78 25.81
CA ILE A 813 -18.58 -11.26 25.77
C ILE A 813 -19.48 -10.02 25.71
N ARG A 814 -20.31 -9.93 24.68
CA ARG A 814 -21.22 -8.81 24.47
C ARG A 814 -22.67 -9.27 24.37
N GLN A 815 -23.61 -8.61 25.04
CA GLN A 815 -25.05 -8.82 24.83
C GLN A 815 -25.50 -8.48 23.40
N GLU A 816 -26.34 -9.31 22.78
CA GLU A 816 -26.85 -9.17 21.40
C GLU A 816 -28.37 -8.89 21.35
N ILE A 817 -28.87 -8.39 20.20
CA ILE A 817 -30.31 -8.09 19.96
C ILE A 817 -31.08 -9.36 19.54
N ALA A 818 -32.37 -9.49 19.90
CA ALA A 818 -33.21 -10.68 19.62
C ALA A 818 -34.35 -10.40 18.61
N ILE A 819 -34.77 -11.43 17.84
CA ILE A 819 -35.92 -11.35 16.91
C ILE A 819 -36.98 -12.36 17.34
N ILE A 820 -38.24 -11.93 17.34
CA ILE A 820 -39.39 -12.82 17.61
C ILE A 820 -39.62 -13.72 16.38
N SER A 821 -39.38 -15.01 16.49
CA SER A 821 -39.59 -16.01 15.43
C SER A 821 -40.95 -16.72 15.51
N ALA A 822 -41.59 -16.74 16.68
CA ALA A 822 -42.98 -17.19 16.85
C ALA A 822 -43.65 -16.50 18.05
N VAL A 823 -44.99 -16.45 18.05
CA VAL A 823 -45.79 -15.92 19.17
C VAL A 823 -46.95 -16.89 19.45
N ASP A 824 -46.99 -17.46 20.64
CA ASP A 824 -48.12 -18.22 21.18
C ASP A 824 -48.87 -17.33 22.18
N ALA A 825 -49.94 -16.70 21.69
CA ALA A 825 -50.74 -15.77 22.49
C ALA A 825 -51.57 -16.46 23.58
N ASP A 826 -51.93 -17.74 23.41
CA ASP A 826 -52.71 -18.49 24.38
C ASP A 826 -51.83 -18.92 25.57
N ALA A 827 -50.57 -19.28 25.30
CA ALA A 827 -49.58 -19.62 26.31
C ALA A 827 -48.81 -18.40 26.87
N ARG A 828 -48.93 -17.22 26.24
CA ARG A 828 -48.09 -16.04 26.47
C ARG A 828 -46.59 -16.35 26.36
N VAL A 829 -46.24 -17.08 25.31
CA VAL A 829 -44.86 -17.44 25.00
C VAL A 829 -44.47 -16.78 23.69
N ILE A 830 -43.27 -16.21 23.62
CA ILE A 830 -42.63 -15.83 22.37
C ILE A 830 -41.46 -16.76 22.12
N THR A 831 -41.21 -17.11 20.87
CA THR A 831 -39.98 -17.80 20.49
C THR A 831 -39.01 -16.75 19.96
N VAL A 832 -37.79 -16.73 20.49
CA VAL A 832 -36.68 -15.88 20.01
C VAL A 832 -35.47 -16.77 19.79
N ASN A 833 -34.82 -16.67 18.63
CA ASN A 833 -33.64 -17.48 18.28
C ASN A 833 -33.82 -19.00 18.60
N ASP A 834 -34.99 -19.54 18.24
CA ASP A 834 -35.42 -20.94 18.48
C ASP A 834 -35.62 -21.36 19.96
N LEU A 835 -35.69 -20.40 20.89
CA LEU A 835 -35.97 -20.63 22.31
C LEU A 835 -37.31 -20.01 22.73
N ASP A 836 -38.11 -20.78 23.48
CA ASP A 836 -39.39 -20.33 24.03
C ASP A 836 -39.19 -19.53 25.32
N VAL A 837 -39.71 -18.30 25.33
CA VAL A 837 -39.66 -17.34 26.43
C VAL A 837 -41.07 -17.06 26.91
N SER A 838 -41.35 -17.36 28.17
CA SER A 838 -42.61 -17.04 28.85
C SER A 838 -42.66 -15.55 29.17
N VAL A 839 -43.75 -14.88 28.81
CA VAL A 839 -43.94 -13.43 29.03
C VAL A 839 -45.08 -13.22 30.03
N PRO A 840 -44.80 -13.28 31.34
CA PRO A 840 -45.82 -13.16 32.37
C PRO A 840 -46.47 -11.77 32.36
N ALA A 841 -47.58 -11.60 33.09
CA ALA A 841 -48.23 -10.30 33.20
C ALA A 841 -47.38 -9.24 33.93
N SER A 842 -46.31 -9.65 34.62
CA SER A 842 -45.33 -8.78 35.27
C SER A 842 -44.23 -8.29 34.33
N ALA A 843 -44.06 -8.89 33.16
CA ALA A 843 -43.04 -8.46 32.19
C ALA A 843 -43.40 -7.07 31.66
N GLU A 844 -42.46 -6.13 31.73
CA GLU A 844 -42.65 -4.78 31.19
C GLU A 844 -42.44 -4.80 29.67
N ILE A 845 -43.46 -4.46 28.89
CA ILE A 845 -43.33 -4.36 27.43
C ILE A 845 -43.26 -2.89 27.07
N LYS A 846 -42.26 -2.48 26.29
CA LYS A 846 -42.06 -1.11 25.83
C LYS A 846 -42.08 -1.08 24.31
N LEU A 847 -42.96 -0.27 23.75
CA LEU A 847 -42.95 0.12 22.36
C LEU A 847 -41.79 1.11 22.10
N PRO A 848 -41.45 1.39 20.83
CA PRO A 848 -40.48 2.43 20.51
C PRO A 848 -40.79 3.76 21.22
N GLY A 849 -39.73 4.47 21.66
CA GLY A 849 -39.87 5.70 22.44
C GLY A 849 -40.26 5.54 23.91
N ASN A 850 -40.02 4.36 24.52
CA ASN A 850 -40.36 4.04 25.93
C ASN A 850 -41.86 4.08 26.26
N VAL A 851 -42.74 3.94 25.27
CA VAL A 851 -44.19 3.92 25.50
C VAL A 851 -44.58 2.54 26.04
N ALA A 852 -45.40 2.50 27.10
CA ALA A 852 -45.87 1.23 27.66
C ALA A 852 -46.69 0.43 26.63
N GLY A 853 -46.26 -0.80 26.38
CA GLY A 853 -46.88 -1.76 25.47
C GLY A 853 -47.50 -2.96 26.21
N SER A 854 -47.97 -3.92 25.43
CA SER A 854 -48.67 -5.12 25.90
C SER A 854 -48.23 -6.34 25.10
N PHE A 855 -48.57 -7.54 25.58
CA PHE A 855 -48.21 -8.79 24.87
C PHE A 855 -48.80 -8.85 23.46
N ALA A 856 -49.96 -8.19 23.23
CA ALA A 856 -50.59 -8.13 21.92
C ALA A 856 -49.77 -7.34 20.89
N ASP A 857 -48.80 -6.53 21.34
CA ASP A 857 -47.93 -5.74 20.48
C ASP A 857 -46.71 -6.55 19.99
N LEU A 858 -46.47 -7.74 20.55
CA LEU A 858 -45.41 -8.66 20.15
C LEU A 858 -45.84 -9.45 18.90
N THR A 859 -45.11 -9.30 17.81
CA THR A 859 -45.40 -9.97 16.53
C THR A 859 -44.14 -10.61 15.93
N VAL A 860 -44.35 -11.70 15.18
CA VAL A 860 -43.27 -12.41 14.49
C VAL A 860 -42.55 -11.47 13.52
N GLY A 861 -41.22 -11.47 13.56
CA GLY A 861 -40.34 -10.61 12.77
C GLY A 861 -39.96 -9.30 13.45
N GLN A 862 -40.52 -8.98 14.62
CA GLN A 862 -40.09 -7.81 15.39
C GLN A 862 -38.71 -8.03 15.99
N THR A 863 -37.90 -6.98 15.89
CA THR A 863 -36.62 -6.89 16.59
C THR A 863 -36.89 -6.33 17.98
N ILE A 864 -36.41 -7.01 19.01
CA ILE A 864 -36.61 -6.64 20.40
C ILE A 864 -35.29 -6.64 21.17
N ARG A 865 -35.22 -5.82 22.21
CA ARG A 865 -34.32 -6.03 23.35
C ARG A 865 -35.10 -6.82 24.40
N LEU A 866 -34.53 -7.92 24.86
CA LEU A 866 -35.15 -8.83 25.83
C LEU A 866 -34.27 -8.91 27.07
N GLU A 867 -34.84 -8.58 28.22
CA GLU A 867 -34.28 -8.87 29.55
C GLU A 867 -35.14 -9.98 30.16
N ALA A 868 -34.51 -11.06 30.62
CA ALA A 868 -35.19 -12.26 31.09
C ALA A 868 -34.34 -12.99 32.14
N HIS A 869 -34.99 -13.73 33.02
CA HIS A 869 -34.36 -14.62 34.00
C HIS A 869 -34.86 -16.06 33.84
N LEU A 870 -34.17 -17.01 34.47
CA LEU A 870 -34.60 -18.40 34.56
C LEU A 870 -35.47 -18.65 35.79
N ASP A 871 -36.65 -19.24 35.59
CA ASP A 871 -37.46 -19.86 36.64
C ASP A 871 -37.50 -21.38 36.41
N GLY A 872 -36.61 -22.10 37.11
CA GLY A 872 -36.40 -23.53 36.91
C GLY A 872 -35.75 -23.84 35.55
N ALA A 873 -36.51 -24.43 34.63
CA ALA A 873 -36.07 -24.77 33.27
C ALA A 873 -36.82 -23.96 32.19
N GLN A 874 -37.48 -22.86 32.59
CA GLN A 874 -38.23 -21.97 31.71
C GLN A 874 -37.60 -20.58 31.74
N ILE A 875 -37.44 -19.96 30.56
CA ILE A 875 -36.96 -18.58 30.42
C ILE A 875 -38.18 -17.67 30.59
N VAL A 876 -38.08 -16.68 31.48
CA VAL A 876 -39.17 -15.78 31.85
C VAL A 876 -38.74 -14.33 31.61
N ALA A 877 -39.47 -13.61 30.75
CA ALA A 877 -39.17 -12.21 30.43
C ALA A 877 -39.47 -11.27 31.61
N ASP A 878 -38.55 -10.34 31.86
CA ASP A 878 -38.68 -9.22 32.80
C ASP A 878 -39.00 -7.91 32.07
N GLU A 879 -38.30 -7.62 30.97
CA GLU A 879 -38.57 -6.49 30.08
C GLU A 879 -38.42 -6.89 28.60
N ILE A 880 -39.36 -6.43 27.76
CA ILE A 880 -39.28 -6.56 26.30
C ILE A 880 -39.46 -5.18 25.67
N ARG A 881 -38.44 -4.72 24.95
CA ARG A 881 -38.47 -3.45 24.23
C ARG A 881 -38.48 -3.68 22.73
N ILE A 882 -39.55 -3.30 22.06
CA ILE A 882 -39.69 -3.38 20.61
C ILE A 882 -38.88 -2.25 19.96
N LEU A 883 -38.00 -2.61 19.03
CA LEU A 883 -37.20 -1.68 18.23
C LEU A 883 -37.96 -1.33 16.93
N SER A 884 -37.83 -0.10 16.43
CA SER A 884 -38.62 0.34 15.28
C SER A 884 -38.22 -0.30 13.96
N PRO A 885 -39.19 -0.54 13.06
CA PRO A 885 -38.90 -0.99 11.72
C PRO A 885 -38.32 0.15 10.87
N MET A 886 -37.27 -0.14 10.10
CA MET A 886 -36.90 0.72 8.97
C MET A 886 -38.04 0.68 7.93
N VAL A 887 -38.34 1.82 7.32
CA VAL A 887 -39.45 1.96 6.37
C VAL A 887 -38.90 2.17 4.96
N VAL A 888 -39.54 1.52 3.97
CA VAL A 888 -39.24 1.73 2.55
C VAL A 888 -40.17 2.76 1.95
N THR A 889 -39.60 3.73 1.23
CA THR A 889 -40.36 4.60 0.32
C THR A 889 -39.90 4.35 -1.12
N GLY A 890 -40.86 4.05 -2.00
CA GLY A 890 -40.64 3.95 -3.44
C GLY A 890 -40.95 5.25 -4.17
N ILE A 891 -40.47 5.38 -5.40
CA ILE A 891 -40.81 6.49 -6.31
C ILE A 891 -41.78 5.99 -7.38
N ASP A 892 -42.86 6.73 -7.61
CA ASP A 892 -43.84 6.40 -8.66
C ASP A 892 -43.17 6.26 -10.03
N GLY A 893 -43.44 5.15 -10.72
CA GLY A 893 -42.88 4.83 -12.03
C GLY A 893 -41.56 4.05 -12.02
N TYR A 894 -41.01 3.74 -10.84
CA TYR A 894 -39.84 2.88 -10.65
C TYR A 894 -40.21 1.61 -9.86
N GLU A 895 -39.42 0.55 -10.02
CA GLU A 895 -39.54 -0.63 -9.17
C GLU A 895 -39.13 -0.25 -7.73
N PRO A 896 -39.97 -0.49 -6.71
CA PRO A 896 -39.66 -0.12 -5.34
C PRO A 896 -38.57 -1.04 -4.76
N LEU A 897 -37.78 -0.50 -3.83
CA LEU A 897 -36.88 -1.32 -3.03
C LEU A 897 -37.70 -2.34 -2.21
N GLN A 898 -37.14 -3.53 -2.01
CA GLN A 898 -37.68 -4.51 -1.08
C GLN A 898 -36.80 -4.54 0.16
N LEU A 899 -37.37 -4.27 1.34
CA LEU A 899 -36.67 -4.42 2.60
C LEU A 899 -37.10 -5.73 3.26
N GLN A 900 -36.11 -6.52 3.65
CA GLN A 900 -36.28 -7.70 4.47
C GLN A 900 -35.32 -7.63 5.65
N PHE A 901 -35.71 -8.19 6.78
CA PHE A 901 -34.80 -8.39 7.89
C PHE A 901 -34.42 -9.88 7.93
N ILE A 902 -33.13 -10.16 7.77
CA ILE A 902 -32.56 -11.52 7.77
C ILE A 902 -31.45 -11.55 8.81
N ASP A 903 -31.56 -12.43 9.80
CA ASP A 903 -30.58 -12.58 10.89
C ASP A 903 -30.22 -11.24 11.57
N GLY A 904 -31.22 -10.39 11.79
CA GLY A 904 -31.06 -9.09 12.47
C GLY A 904 -30.48 -7.98 11.59
N ARG A 905 -30.28 -8.24 10.29
CA ARG A 905 -29.72 -7.29 9.34
C ARG A 905 -30.78 -6.81 8.37
N ALA A 906 -30.77 -5.51 8.07
CA ALA A 906 -31.61 -4.95 7.03
C ALA A 906 -31.02 -5.30 5.65
N VAL A 907 -31.77 -6.06 4.86
CA VAL A 907 -31.44 -6.45 3.49
C VAL A 907 -32.32 -5.67 2.54
N VAL A 908 -31.72 -4.72 1.84
CA VAL A 908 -32.37 -3.86 0.84
C VAL A 908 -32.13 -4.45 -0.54
N THR A 909 -33.17 -4.99 -1.16
CA THR A 909 -33.10 -5.68 -2.45
C THR A 909 -33.72 -4.84 -3.56
N MET A 910 -33.05 -4.82 -4.71
CA MET A 910 -33.49 -4.21 -5.95
C MET A 910 -33.70 -5.27 -7.01
N GLY A 911 -34.88 -5.29 -7.60
CA GLY A 911 -35.11 -6.02 -8.84
C GLY A 911 -34.36 -5.39 -10.01
N ARG A 912 -34.11 -6.20 -11.04
CA ARG A 912 -33.47 -5.79 -12.30
C ARG A 912 -34.47 -5.72 -13.47
N GLN A 913 -35.76 -5.86 -13.20
CA GLN A 913 -36.80 -5.95 -14.23
C GLN A 913 -37.13 -4.58 -14.82
N GLN A 914 -37.03 -3.52 -14.00
CA GLN A 914 -37.18 -2.12 -14.39
C GLN A 914 -36.15 -1.27 -13.62
N ALA A 915 -36.05 0.01 -13.97
CA ALA A 915 -35.23 0.93 -13.17
C ALA A 915 -35.79 0.98 -11.75
N ALA A 916 -34.91 0.90 -10.76
CA ALA A 916 -35.27 0.83 -9.36
C ALA A 916 -34.71 2.03 -8.62
N VAL A 917 -35.58 2.74 -7.90
CA VAL A 917 -35.19 3.87 -7.06
C VAL A 917 -36.03 3.83 -5.78
N GLY A 918 -35.36 3.95 -4.65
CA GLY A 918 -36.02 4.21 -3.39
C GLY A 918 -35.02 4.49 -2.28
N PHE A 919 -35.58 4.65 -1.09
CA PHE A 919 -34.77 4.81 0.11
C PHE A 919 -35.42 4.08 1.28
N VAL A 920 -34.55 3.60 2.16
CA VAL A 920 -34.90 3.01 3.45
C VAL A 920 -34.45 3.97 4.51
N TYR A 921 -35.36 4.39 5.38
CA TYR A 921 -35.09 5.35 6.44
C TYR A 921 -35.60 4.86 7.78
N ASP A 922 -35.03 5.39 8.84
CA ASP A 922 -35.53 5.15 10.19
C ASP A 922 -36.78 5.99 10.46
N SER A 923 -37.83 5.35 10.95
CA SER A 923 -39.11 5.99 11.27
C SER A 923 -39.24 6.40 12.73
N ASP A 924 -38.22 6.11 13.57
CA ASP A 924 -38.21 6.41 14.99
C ASP A 924 -38.20 7.90 15.36
N THR A 925 -38.39 8.17 16.66
CA THR A 925 -38.05 9.47 17.27
C THR A 925 -36.62 9.86 16.88
N PRO A 926 -36.40 11.01 16.24
CA PRO A 926 -35.10 11.40 15.73
C PRO A 926 -34.01 11.36 16.81
N ALA A 927 -32.83 10.86 16.46
CA ALA A 927 -31.67 10.97 17.34
C ALA A 927 -31.37 12.46 17.58
N GLU A 928 -31.26 12.90 18.83
CA GLU A 928 -30.98 14.30 19.13
C GLU A 928 -29.50 14.62 18.90
N ILE A 929 -29.22 15.73 18.22
CA ILE A 929 -27.86 16.29 18.15
C ILE A 929 -27.72 17.47 19.11
N HIS A 930 -26.69 17.41 19.97
CA HIS A 930 -26.41 18.51 20.88
C HIS A 930 -25.85 19.72 20.14
N PRO A 931 -26.30 20.95 20.45
CA PRO A 931 -25.70 22.17 19.92
C PRO A 931 -24.19 22.19 20.18
N GLY A 932 -23.40 22.48 19.15
CA GLY A 932 -21.95 22.50 19.27
C GLY A 932 -21.28 21.11 19.15
N SER A 933 -21.96 20.12 18.60
CA SER A 933 -21.41 18.79 18.29
C SER A 933 -21.52 18.45 16.80
N VAL A 934 -20.86 17.36 16.39
CA VAL A 934 -20.92 16.72 15.08
C VAL A 934 -21.48 15.32 15.29
N ALA A 935 -22.57 14.98 14.64
CA ALA A 935 -23.04 13.59 14.59
C ALA A 935 -22.32 12.87 13.45
N VAL A 936 -21.80 11.67 13.74
CA VAL A 936 -21.10 10.81 12.80
C VAL A 936 -21.89 9.53 12.65
N LEU A 937 -22.55 9.36 11.50
CA LEU A 937 -23.23 8.13 11.13
C LEU A 937 -22.22 7.17 10.49
N SER A 938 -22.10 5.98 11.06
CA SER A 938 -21.36 4.85 10.49
C SER A 938 -22.33 3.74 10.07
N MET A 939 -22.27 3.29 8.82
CA MET A 939 -23.03 2.13 8.35
C MET A 939 -22.08 1.05 7.81
N LEU A 940 -22.20 -0.17 8.32
CA LEU A 940 -21.46 -1.33 7.82
C LEU A 940 -22.31 -2.04 6.75
N ILE A 941 -21.90 -1.97 5.48
CA ILE A 941 -22.71 -2.40 4.34
C ILE A 941 -21.94 -3.41 3.47
N SER A 942 -22.59 -4.50 3.06
CA SER A 942 -22.13 -5.39 1.99
C SER A 942 -23.16 -5.47 0.87
N SER A 943 -22.76 -6.00 -0.29
CA SER A 943 -23.67 -6.34 -1.40
C SER A 943 -23.53 -7.82 -1.74
N ASN A 944 -24.63 -8.45 -2.18
CA ASN A 944 -24.59 -9.80 -2.75
C ASN A 944 -23.98 -9.85 -4.16
N GLN A 945 -23.68 -8.70 -4.76
CA GLN A 945 -23.13 -8.59 -6.10
C GLN A 945 -21.58 -8.75 -6.04
N PRO A 946 -21.02 -9.88 -6.50
CA PRO A 946 -19.59 -10.15 -6.42
C PRO A 946 -18.75 -9.27 -7.33
N ASN A 947 -19.33 -8.69 -8.40
CA ASN A 947 -18.64 -7.74 -9.26
C ASN A 947 -18.94 -6.30 -8.80
N PRO A 948 -17.98 -5.59 -8.18
CA PRO A 948 -18.17 -4.21 -7.71
C PRO A 948 -18.63 -3.24 -8.79
N ALA A 949 -18.30 -3.47 -10.06
CA ALA A 949 -18.72 -2.66 -11.21
C ALA A 949 -20.24 -2.70 -11.46
N LEU A 950 -20.89 -3.78 -11.04
CA LEU A 950 -22.31 -4.05 -11.28
C LEU A 950 -23.17 -3.74 -10.04
N VAL A 951 -22.56 -3.30 -8.95
CA VAL A 951 -23.27 -2.86 -7.75
C VAL A 951 -23.98 -1.55 -8.10
N PRO A 952 -25.30 -1.42 -7.91
CA PRO A 952 -26.02 -0.18 -8.15
C PRO A 952 -25.44 0.99 -7.35
N GLN A 953 -25.65 2.22 -7.83
CA GLN A 953 -25.31 3.42 -7.06
C GLN A 953 -26.10 3.40 -5.76
N PHE A 954 -25.45 3.73 -4.64
CA PHE A 954 -26.12 3.89 -3.37
C PHE A 954 -25.60 5.11 -2.60
N ARG A 955 -26.39 5.56 -1.62
CA ARG A 955 -26.05 6.68 -0.75
C ARG A 955 -26.33 6.33 0.71
N VAL A 956 -25.47 6.84 1.58
CA VAL A 956 -25.72 6.90 3.02
C VAL A 956 -25.92 8.37 3.39
N ARG A 957 -27.00 8.66 4.12
CA ARG A 957 -27.45 10.01 4.44
C ARG A 957 -27.69 10.17 5.93
N ILE A 958 -27.28 11.32 6.45
CA ILE A 958 -27.70 11.87 7.74
C ILE A 958 -28.19 13.29 7.53
N GLY A 959 -29.30 13.68 8.16
CA GLY A 959 -29.87 15.01 7.99
C GLY A 959 -30.76 15.44 9.15
N THR A 960 -31.11 16.72 9.17
CA THR A 960 -32.08 17.28 10.13
C THR A 960 -33.49 16.83 9.77
N GLN A 961 -34.37 16.56 10.74
CA GLN A 961 -35.70 15.99 10.51
C GLN A 961 -36.57 16.82 9.53
N ASN A 962 -36.37 18.13 9.48
CA ASN A 962 -37.01 19.03 8.52
C ASN A 962 -36.38 19.00 7.10
N PHE A 963 -35.41 18.13 6.84
CA PHE A 963 -34.62 17.99 5.61
C PHE A 963 -33.89 19.26 5.17
N MET A 964 -33.78 20.29 6.03
CA MET A 964 -33.17 21.56 5.66
C MET A 964 -31.66 21.45 5.48
N ARG A 965 -31.01 20.54 6.20
CA ARG A 965 -29.60 20.22 6.05
C ARG A 965 -29.41 18.72 6.04
N ALA A 966 -28.58 18.24 5.13
CA ALA A 966 -28.17 16.84 5.10
C ALA A 966 -26.76 16.70 4.53
N SER A 967 -26.05 15.70 5.03
CA SER A 967 -24.78 15.23 4.49
C SER A 967 -24.95 13.85 3.90
N TYR A 968 -24.22 13.57 2.83
CA TYR A 968 -24.30 12.34 2.06
C TYR A 968 -22.89 11.85 1.74
N ILE A 969 -22.78 10.53 1.63
CA ILE A 969 -21.76 9.89 0.83
C ILE A 969 -22.46 9.12 -0.28
N THR A 970 -22.17 9.48 -1.53
CA THR A 970 -22.64 8.76 -2.71
C THR A 970 -21.51 7.89 -3.22
N VAL A 971 -21.79 6.61 -3.44
CA VAL A 971 -20.84 5.65 -3.97
C VAL A 971 -21.28 5.25 -5.36
N ASN A 972 -20.40 5.53 -6.33
CA ASN A 972 -20.59 5.16 -7.73
C ASN A 972 -19.64 4.00 -8.07
N PRO A 973 -20.13 2.91 -8.69
CA PRO A 973 -19.31 1.76 -9.08
C PRO A 973 -18.36 2.03 -10.26
N VAL A 974 -18.03 3.28 -10.56
CA VAL A 974 -17.14 3.66 -11.67
C VAL A 974 -15.67 3.54 -11.25
N GLY A 975 -14.75 3.40 -12.22
CA GLY A 975 -13.31 3.43 -11.98
C GLY A 975 -12.70 2.21 -11.26
N SER A 976 -11.90 2.43 -10.22
CA SER A 976 -11.14 1.44 -9.43
C SER A 976 -12.02 0.49 -8.61
N GLN A 977 -13.25 0.91 -8.31
CA GLN A 977 -14.30 0.15 -7.59
C GLN A 977 -13.92 -0.35 -6.19
N SER A 978 -12.81 0.13 -5.66
CA SER A 978 -12.28 -0.34 -4.38
C SER A 978 -13.02 0.24 -3.17
N ILE A 979 -13.90 1.24 -3.37
CA ILE A 979 -14.81 1.80 -2.35
C ILE A 979 -16.17 1.08 -2.33
N THR A 980 -16.60 0.52 -3.46
CA THR A 980 -17.93 -0.09 -3.61
C THR A 980 -18.16 -1.27 -2.65
N ALA A 981 -19.37 -1.39 -2.11
CA ALA A 981 -19.75 -2.48 -1.21
C ALA A 981 -19.80 -3.79 -2.02
N GLY A 982 -18.86 -4.70 -1.77
CA GLY A 982 -18.85 -6.04 -2.34
C GLY A 982 -19.35 -7.08 -1.32
N LEU A 983 -19.00 -8.35 -1.53
CA LEU A 983 -19.35 -9.43 -0.59
C LEU A 983 -18.78 -9.20 0.83
N THR A 984 -17.65 -8.51 0.94
CA THR A 984 -17.05 -8.12 2.21
C THR A 984 -17.67 -6.81 2.71
N PRO A 985 -18.22 -6.77 3.94
CA PRO A 985 -18.79 -5.54 4.50
C PRO A 985 -17.76 -4.41 4.60
N LYS A 986 -18.18 -3.18 4.29
CA LYS A 986 -17.38 -1.96 4.40
C LYS A 986 -18.11 -0.91 5.23
N VAL A 987 -17.35 -0.10 5.97
CA VAL A 987 -17.90 0.99 6.77
C VAL A 987 -17.95 2.26 5.93
N TYR A 988 -19.13 2.87 5.86
CA TYR A 988 -19.37 4.17 5.25
C TYR A 988 -19.67 5.18 6.34
N ARG A 989 -18.93 6.28 6.35
CA ARG A 989 -19.06 7.34 7.35
C ARG A 989 -19.55 8.62 6.71
N VAL A 990 -20.55 9.23 7.33
CA VAL A 990 -21.04 10.56 6.97
C VAL A 990 -21.27 11.36 8.23
N ALA A 991 -20.91 12.65 8.22
CA ALA A 991 -21.02 13.49 9.39
C ALA A 991 -21.80 14.77 9.11
N LEU A 992 -22.52 15.25 10.12
CA LEU A 992 -23.30 16.47 10.08
C LEU A 992 -23.08 17.25 11.38
N ASN A 993 -22.74 18.53 11.25
CA ASN A 993 -22.67 19.42 12.39
C ASN A 993 -24.07 19.82 12.88
N ALA A 994 -24.21 19.99 14.19
CA ALA A 994 -25.44 20.51 14.78
C ALA A 994 -25.80 21.85 14.13
N PRO A 995 -27.00 21.99 13.56
CA PRO A 995 -27.38 23.21 12.90
C PRO A 995 -27.57 24.32 13.95
N ALA A 996 -27.37 25.58 13.56
CA ALA A 996 -27.37 26.69 14.53
C ALA A 996 -28.72 26.84 15.28
N ASP A 997 -29.83 26.50 14.63
CA ASP A 997 -31.17 26.46 15.22
C ASP A 997 -31.38 25.30 16.19
N ALA A 998 -30.46 24.32 16.26
CA ALA A 998 -30.53 23.27 17.26
C ALA A 998 -30.38 23.81 18.70
N ALA A 999 -29.62 24.90 18.85
CA ALA A 999 -29.45 25.60 20.13
C ALA A 999 -30.77 26.17 20.69
N ALA A 1000 -31.79 26.34 19.85
CA ALA A 1000 -33.10 26.85 20.24
C ALA A 1000 -34.06 25.77 20.79
N GLY A 1001 -33.63 24.50 20.86
CA GLY A 1001 -34.45 23.40 21.39
C GLY A 1001 -35.62 22.98 20.50
N ASN A 1002 -35.53 23.25 19.20
CA ASN A 1002 -36.55 22.85 18.23
C ASN A 1002 -36.34 21.37 17.83
N PRO A 1003 -37.27 20.45 18.13
CA PRO A 1003 -37.10 19.02 17.81
C PRO A 1003 -36.96 18.74 16.32
N LEU A 1004 -37.50 19.59 15.44
CA LEU A 1004 -37.34 19.43 13.98
C LEU A 1004 -35.92 19.77 13.48
N SER A 1005 -35.17 20.57 14.26
CA SER A 1005 -33.79 20.99 13.98
C SER A 1005 -32.78 20.15 14.77
N ASN A 1006 -33.14 19.68 15.96
CA ASN A 1006 -32.34 18.77 16.79
C ASN A 1006 -32.45 17.32 16.36
N GLY A 1007 -33.57 16.96 15.75
CA GLY A 1007 -33.82 15.60 15.35
C GLY A 1007 -33.02 15.24 14.11
N LEU A 1008 -32.24 14.17 14.21
CA LEU A 1008 -31.55 13.56 13.09
C LEU A 1008 -32.36 12.42 12.51
N TYR A 1009 -32.40 12.37 11.18
CA TYR A 1009 -32.84 11.21 10.43
C TYR A 1009 -31.65 10.68 9.62
N PHE A 1010 -31.66 9.39 9.34
CA PHE A 1010 -30.72 8.76 8.43
C PHE A 1010 -31.43 7.87 7.44
N SER A 1011 -30.79 7.66 6.28
CA SER A 1011 -31.30 6.73 5.28
C SER A 1011 -30.20 6.07 4.48
N PHE A 1012 -30.58 4.95 3.88
CA PHE A 1012 -29.87 4.28 2.81
C PHE A 1012 -30.69 4.42 1.53
N ASP A 1013 -30.10 5.00 0.50
CA ASP A 1013 -30.74 5.23 -0.80
C ASP A 1013 -30.06 4.34 -1.84
N ALA A 1014 -30.83 3.78 -2.79
CA ALA A 1014 -30.24 2.99 -3.87
C ALA A 1014 -30.91 3.28 -5.22
N PHE A 1015 -30.09 3.30 -6.28
CA PHE A 1015 -30.45 3.73 -7.63
C PHE A 1015 -29.87 2.76 -8.66
N ASP A 1016 -30.75 2.20 -9.49
CA ASP A 1016 -30.35 1.44 -10.67
C ASP A 1016 -31.19 1.93 -11.85
N PHE A 1017 -30.54 2.64 -12.76
CA PHE A 1017 -31.16 3.15 -13.98
C PHE A 1017 -30.94 2.20 -15.18
N GLU A 1018 -30.13 1.15 -15.01
CA GLU A 1018 -29.84 0.18 -16.06
C GLU A 1018 -30.80 -1.01 -15.96
N VAL A 1019 -31.79 -1.05 -16.85
CA VAL A 1019 -32.73 -2.16 -16.93
C VAL A 1019 -32.01 -3.39 -17.51
N GLN A 1020 -31.89 -4.46 -16.72
CA GLN A 1020 -31.23 -5.71 -17.13
C GLN A 1020 -32.15 -6.92 -16.88
N PRO A 1021 -33.20 -7.11 -17.70
CA PRO A 1021 -34.20 -8.14 -17.47
C PRO A 1021 -33.59 -9.55 -17.59
N GLY A 1022 -33.65 -10.34 -16.51
CA GLY A 1022 -33.11 -11.71 -16.45
C GLY A 1022 -31.89 -11.87 -15.56
N GLU A 1023 -31.24 -10.78 -15.16
CA GLU A 1023 -30.19 -10.79 -14.13
C GLU A 1023 -30.80 -10.95 -12.72
N PRO A 1024 -30.08 -11.58 -11.76
CA PRO A 1024 -30.56 -11.75 -10.41
C PRO A 1024 -30.67 -10.40 -9.67
N PRO A 1025 -31.57 -10.29 -8.66
CA PRO A 1025 -31.68 -9.10 -7.83
C PRO A 1025 -30.36 -8.76 -7.13
N VAL A 1026 -30.07 -7.47 -6.99
CA VAL A 1026 -28.97 -7.02 -6.13
C VAL A 1026 -29.51 -6.64 -4.77
N SER A 1027 -28.86 -7.14 -3.73
CA SER A 1027 -29.20 -6.89 -2.33
C SER A 1027 -28.03 -6.23 -1.62
N PHE A 1028 -28.32 -5.19 -0.86
CA PHE A 1028 -27.42 -4.58 0.10
C PHE A 1028 -27.78 -5.08 1.49
N THR A 1029 -26.79 -5.60 2.23
CA THR A 1029 -26.98 -5.98 3.63
C THR A 1029 -26.36 -4.89 4.50
N ILE A 1030 -27.19 -4.23 5.30
CA ILE A 1030 -26.78 -3.29 6.33
C ILE A 1030 -26.60 -4.10 7.62
N HIS A 1031 -25.34 -4.29 8.00
CA HIS A 1031 -24.93 -5.14 9.12
C HIS A 1031 -25.00 -4.41 10.46
N ALA A 1032 -24.70 -3.11 10.45
CA ALA A 1032 -24.70 -2.26 11.64
C ALA A 1032 -24.91 -0.81 11.24
N ILE A 1033 -25.59 -0.06 12.11
CA ILE A 1033 -25.79 1.39 12.02
C ILE A 1033 -25.40 1.94 13.38
N ASP A 1034 -24.53 2.94 13.37
CA ASP A 1034 -24.03 3.57 14.59
C ASP A 1034 -23.99 5.08 14.41
N ILE A 1035 -24.36 5.83 15.46
CA ILE A 1035 -24.36 7.30 15.45
C ILE A 1035 -23.63 7.78 16.68
N ASP A 1036 -22.43 8.28 16.45
CA ASP A 1036 -21.62 8.95 17.47
C ASP A 1036 -21.89 10.44 17.47
N THR A 1037 -21.70 11.08 18.62
CA THR A 1037 -21.67 12.55 18.72
C THR A 1037 -20.32 13.01 19.25
N VAL A 1038 -19.65 13.87 18.48
CA VAL A 1038 -18.33 14.43 18.82
C VAL A 1038 -18.49 15.92 19.12
N PRO A 1039 -18.11 16.42 20.30
CA PRO A 1039 -18.08 17.86 20.56
C PRO A 1039 -17.23 18.60 19.51
N LEU A 1040 -17.71 19.74 19.00
CA LEU A 1040 -16.94 20.55 18.02
C LEU A 1040 -15.58 21.00 18.57
N ALA A 1041 -15.48 21.15 19.89
CA ALA A 1041 -14.22 21.47 20.57
C ALA A 1041 -13.18 20.35 20.48
N GLU A 1042 -13.61 19.12 20.24
CA GLU A 1042 -12.77 17.93 20.11
C GLU A 1042 -12.45 17.60 18.64
N VAL A 1043 -13.04 18.34 17.69
CA VAL A 1043 -12.67 18.26 16.28
C VAL A 1043 -11.36 19.02 16.07
N GLN A 1044 -10.25 18.29 16.04
CA GLN A 1044 -8.93 18.85 15.83
C GLN A 1044 -8.73 19.19 14.36
N THR A 1045 -8.47 20.47 14.09
CA THR A 1045 -8.16 20.95 12.74
C THR A 1045 -6.66 20.79 12.47
N GLY A 1046 -6.33 20.08 11.40
CA GLY A 1046 -4.97 19.87 10.93
C GLY A 1046 -4.53 20.92 9.91
N GLU A 1047 -3.87 20.47 8.86
CA GLU A 1047 -3.38 21.31 7.76
C GLU A 1047 -4.52 21.84 6.89
N VAL A 1048 -4.50 23.15 6.58
CA VAL A 1048 -5.30 23.76 5.53
C VAL A 1048 -4.63 23.47 4.19
N LEU A 1049 -5.23 22.59 3.41
CA LEU A 1049 -4.71 22.13 2.12
C LEU A 1049 -4.93 23.16 1.02
N ALA A 1050 -6.07 23.85 1.03
CA ALA A 1050 -6.40 24.92 0.08
C ALA A 1050 -7.48 25.86 0.63
N SER A 1051 -7.51 27.10 0.14
CA SER A 1051 -8.53 28.09 0.51
C SER A 1051 -8.81 29.09 -0.62
N TRP A 1052 -10.08 29.51 -0.74
CA TRP A 1052 -10.55 30.46 -1.75
C TRP A 1052 -11.49 31.49 -1.11
N ASP A 1053 -11.08 32.76 -1.11
CA ASP A 1053 -11.82 33.91 -0.59
C ASP A 1053 -12.45 34.77 -1.70
N PHE A 1054 -12.26 34.36 -2.95
CA PHE A 1054 -12.77 35.01 -4.17
C PHE A 1054 -12.44 36.49 -4.31
N ALA A 1055 -11.37 36.97 -3.66
CA ALA A 1055 -10.97 38.36 -3.74
C ALA A 1055 -10.61 38.74 -5.18
N GLY A 1056 -11.46 39.56 -5.81
CA GLY A 1056 -11.24 40.13 -7.15
C GLY A 1056 -11.22 39.14 -8.34
N SER A 1057 -11.51 37.85 -8.15
CA SER A 1057 -11.59 36.85 -9.22
C SER A 1057 -12.32 35.58 -8.79
N SER A 1058 -12.62 34.68 -9.73
CA SER A 1058 -13.16 33.34 -9.41
C SER A 1058 -12.10 32.37 -8.86
N GLN A 1059 -10.82 32.78 -8.80
CA GLN A 1059 -9.69 31.98 -8.31
C GLN A 1059 -9.58 30.57 -8.92
N GLY A 1060 -9.97 30.41 -10.18
CA GLY A 1060 -9.92 29.13 -10.91
C GLY A 1060 -11.18 28.26 -10.74
N TRP A 1061 -12.22 28.77 -10.11
CA TRP A 1061 -13.57 28.22 -10.25
C TRP A 1061 -14.15 28.60 -11.61
N THR A 1062 -14.78 27.63 -12.25
CA THR A 1062 -15.38 27.72 -13.57
C THR A 1062 -16.88 27.48 -13.45
N TYR A 1063 -17.68 28.32 -14.11
CA TYR A 1063 -19.12 28.14 -14.15
C TYR A 1063 -19.46 27.15 -15.25
N GLU A 1064 -20.20 26.10 -14.89
CA GLU A 1064 -20.64 25.03 -15.76
C GLU A 1064 -22.15 24.83 -15.65
N THR A 1065 -22.73 24.27 -16.71
CA THR A 1065 -24.16 24.02 -16.79
C THR A 1065 -24.41 22.78 -17.64
N VAL A 1066 -25.56 22.14 -17.43
CA VAL A 1066 -26.01 21.03 -18.28
C VAL A 1066 -26.76 21.56 -19.49
N THR A 1067 -26.39 21.05 -20.66
CA THR A 1067 -27.14 21.23 -21.91
C THR A 1067 -28.37 20.32 -21.89
N SER A 1068 -29.40 20.72 -21.14
CA SER A 1068 -30.67 19.98 -21.01
C SER A 1068 -31.84 20.79 -21.57
N SER A 1069 -32.83 20.10 -22.16
CA SER A 1069 -34.12 20.72 -22.50
C SER A 1069 -35.04 20.89 -21.30
N VAL A 1070 -34.69 20.31 -20.14
CA VAL A 1070 -35.50 20.30 -18.92
C VAL A 1070 -35.10 21.42 -17.96
N PHE A 1071 -33.82 21.77 -17.90
CA PHE A 1071 -33.31 22.78 -16.98
C PHE A 1071 -32.86 24.05 -17.68
N THR A 1072 -33.24 25.20 -17.14
CA THR A 1072 -32.67 26.50 -17.47
C THR A 1072 -31.37 26.73 -16.72
N GLN A 1073 -30.50 27.56 -17.30
CA GLN A 1073 -29.19 27.86 -16.71
C GLN A 1073 -29.35 28.95 -15.63
N PRO A 1074 -28.77 28.80 -14.43
CA PRO A 1074 -28.77 29.86 -13.44
C PRO A 1074 -27.95 31.05 -13.93
N ARG A 1075 -28.21 32.24 -13.38
CA ARG A 1075 -27.39 33.42 -13.66
C ARG A 1075 -26.16 33.40 -12.75
N PRO A 1076 -24.94 33.15 -13.28
CA PRO A 1076 -23.73 33.27 -12.47
C PRO A 1076 -23.37 34.74 -12.28
N PHE A 1077 -22.75 35.05 -11.16
CA PHE A 1077 -22.15 36.36 -10.94
C PHE A 1077 -20.89 36.25 -10.07
N LEU A 1078 -20.02 37.26 -10.22
CA LEU A 1078 -18.80 37.44 -9.45
C LEU A 1078 -18.98 38.68 -8.59
N GLY A 1079 -18.94 38.50 -7.28
CA GLY A 1079 -18.84 39.58 -6.30
C GLY A 1079 -17.37 39.95 -6.02
N ASP A 1080 -17.17 40.93 -5.14
CA ASP A 1080 -15.83 41.39 -4.73
C ASP A 1080 -15.06 40.31 -3.94
N HIS A 1081 -15.80 39.51 -3.17
CA HIS A 1081 -15.32 38.41 -2.33
C HIS A 1081 -16.28 37.20 -2.40
N SER A 1082 -16.89 36.96 -3.56
CA SER A 1082 -17.79 35.83 -3.73
C SER A 1082 -17.95 35.39 -5.17
N ILE A 1083 -18.25 34.11 -5.35
CA ILE A 1083 -18.92 33.61 -6.55
C ILE A 1083 -20.37 33.30 -6.19
N GLY A 1084 -21.31 33.44 -7.12
CA GLY A 1084 -22.71 33.21 -6.81
C GLY A 1084 -23.55 32.70 -7.97
N LEU A 1085 -24.72 32.20 -7.62
CA LEU A 1085 -25.73 31.69 -8.54
C LEU A 1085 -27.10 32.22 -8.12
N ALA A 1086 -27.92 32.61 -9.08
CA ALA A 1086 -29.33 32.91 -8.88
C ALA A 1086 -30.18 32.07 -9.84
N ALA A 1087 -31.32 31.55 -9.34
CA ALA A 1087 -32.26 30.80 -10.16
C ALA A 1087 -32.84 31.69 -11.27
N ALA A 1088 -32.98 31.15 -12.49
CA ALA A 1088 -33.63 31.86 -13.58
C ALA A 1088 -35.16 31.69 -13.52
N ASP A 1089 -35.62 30.50 -13.13
CA ASP A 1089 -37.02 30.09 -12.94
C ASP A 1089 -37.11 28.83 -12.05
N ASP A 1090 -38.30 28.22 -11.97
CA ASP A 1090 -38.61 27.05 -11.14
C ASP A 1090 -38.00 25.72 -11.66
N TRP A 1091 -37.23 25.77 -12.76
CA TRP A 1091 -36.57 24.62 -13.39
C TRP A 1091 -35.11 24.95 -13.69
N THR A 1092 -34.40 25.53 -12.74
CA THR A 1092 -33.02 25.95 -12.94
C THR A 1092 -32.02 24.97 -12.34
N PHE A 1093 -30.97 24.62 -13.09
CA PHE A 1093 -29.82 23.88 -12.55
C PHE A 1093 -28.49 24.28 -13.22
N GLY A 1094 -27.47 24.46 -12.40
CA GLY A 1094 -26.10 24.74 -12.83
C GLY A 1094 -25.17 24.86 -11.62
N PHE A 1095 -23.86 24.95 -11.86
CA PHE A 1095 -22.89 24.86 -10.77
C PHE A 1095 -21.59 25.58 -11.10
N TRP A 1096 -20.90 26.04 -10.06
CA TRP A 1096 -19.49 26.36 -10.14
C TRP A 1096 -18.68 25.09 -9.84
N THR A 1097 -17.60 24.85 -10.57
CA THR A 1097 -16.69 23.73 -10.35
C THR A 1097 -15.23 24.16 -10.34
N ARG A 1098 -14.43 23.44 -9.57
CA ARG A 1098 -12.98 23.55 -9.55
C ARG A 1098 -12.36 22.17 -9.49
N ILE A 1099 -11.30 21.99 -10.26
CA ILE A 1099 -10.39 20.85 -10.12
C ILE A 1099 -9.15 21.35 -9.38
N GLU A 1100 -8.89 20.79 -8.21
CA GLU A 1100 -7.70 21.05 -7.41
C GLU A 1100 -6.70 19.91 -7.58
N SER A 1101 -5.44 20.23 -7.89
CA SER A 1101 -4.41 19.26 -8.25
C SER A 1101 -3.13 19.47 -7.45
N GLY A 1102 -2.35 18.41 -7.23
CA GLY A 1102 -1.04 18.51 -6.57
C GLY A 1102 -1.11 18.54 -5.05
N LEU A 1103 -2.21 18.06 -4.48
CA LEU A 1103 -2.38 17.87 -3.05
C LEU A 1103 -1.82 16.50 -2.65
N SER A 1104 -1.00 16.45 -1.59
CA SER A 1104 -0.50 15.19 -1.05
C SER A 1104 -1.36 14.74 0.14
N ILE A 1105 -2.41 13.96 -0.13
CA ILE A 1105 -3.36 13.50 0.89
C ILE A 1105 -3.12 12.02 1.20
N ALA A 1106 -2.83 11.70 2.47
CA ALA A 1106 -2.60 10.31 2.86
C ALA A 1106 -3.91 9.48 2.76
N PRO A 1107 -3.86 8.21 2.32
CA PRO A 1107 -5.04 7.36 2.25
C PRO A 1107 -5.78 7.27 3.60
N GLY A 1108 -7.12 7.35 3.56
CA GLY A 1108 -7.96 7.31 4.76
C GLY A 1108 -8.07 8.61 5.55
N THR A 1109 -7.36 9.68 5.16
CA THR A 1109 -7.41 10.99 5.83
C THR A 1109 -8.82 11.57 5.82
N LEU A 1110 -9.30 12.06 6.95
CA LEU A 1110 -10.56 12.79 7.02
C LEU A 1110 -10.35 14.25 6.62
N LEU A 1111 -11.07 14.68 5.58
CA LEU A 1111 -11.08 16.04 5.09
C LEU A 1111 -12.35 16.76 5.57
N ARG A 1112 -12.23 18.06 5.79
CA ARG A 1112 -13.35 18.98 6.00
C ARG A 1112 -13.31 20.04 4.91
N LEU A 1113 -14.35 20.12 4.10
CA LEU A 1113 -14.60 21.22 3.19
C LEU A 1113 -15.58 22.18 3.87
N ARG A 1114 -15.06 23.34 4.24
CA ARG A 1114 -15.84 24.41 4.87
C ARG A 1114 -16.28 25.40 3.81
N ALA A 1115 -17.59 25.61 3.70
CA ALA A 1115 -18.20 26.55 2.77
C ALA A 1115 -18.97 27.63 3.52
N THR A 1116 -18.66 28.88 3.22
CA THR A 1116 -19.28 30.05 3.82
C THR A 1116 -20.18 30.73 2.80
N MET A 1117 -21.47 30.87 3.12
CA MET A 1117 -22.51 31.30 2.19
C MET A 1117 -23.39 32.43 2.74
N THR A 1118 -23.82 33.33 1.87
CA THR A 1118 -24.82 34.38 2.13
C THR A 1118 -25.91 34.40 1.07
N SER A 1119 -27.07 34.98 1.42
CA SER A 1119 -28.14 35.33 0.49
C SER A 1119 -28.64 36.74 0.83
N PRO A 1120 -28.07 37.79 0.21
CA PRO A 1120 -28.41 39.17 0.52
C PRO A 1120 -29.84 39.52 0.11
N GLY A 1121 -30.65 40.01 1.04
CA GLY A 1121 -31.96 40.59 0.75
C GLY A 1121 -33.18 39.66 0.86
N ASP A 1122 -33.01 38.40 1.29
CA ASP A 1122 -34.07 37.39 1.14
C ASP A 1122 -34.71 36.82 2.42
N ASP A 1123 -35.96 36.42 2.22
CA ASP A 1123 -36.71 35.47 3.03
C ASP A 1123 -36.10 34.08 2.81
N SER A 1124 -35.31 33.60 3.78
CA SER A 1124 -34.64 32.28 3.75
C SER A 1124 -35.56 31.10 3.38
N ALA A 1125 -36.88 31.24 3.54
CA ALA A 1125 -37.85 30.25 3.10
C ALA A 1125 -37.96 30.11 1.57
N ARG A 1126 -37.45 31.09 0.81
CA ARG A 1126 -37.57 31.20 -0.66
C ARG A 1126 -36.26 30.99 -1.41
N LEU A 1127 -35.24 30.45 -0.75
CA LEU A 1127 -33.99 30.12 -1.42
C LEU A 1127 -34.21 29.00 -2.46
N PRO A 1128 -33.38 28.91 -3.50
CA PRO A 1128 -33.20 27.66 -4.22
C PRO A 1128 -32.42 26.64 -3.36
N MET A 1129 -32.50 25.36 -3.70
CA MET A 1129 -31.68 24.33 -3.05
C MET A 1129 -30.22 24.50 -3.49
N VAL A 1130 -29.30 24.24 -2.56
CA VAL A 1130 -27.86 24.40 -2.79
C VAL A 1130 -27.12 23.14 -2.39
N ARG A 1131 -26.14 22.72 -3.18
CA ARG A 1131 -25.22 21.65 -2.80
C ARG A 1131 -23.77 22.10 -2.85
N VAL A 1132 -23.00 21.63 -1.89
CA VAL A 1132 -21.53 21.66 -1.95
C VAL A 1132 -21.05 20.22 -2.07
N ARG A 1133 -20.19 19.92 -3.04
CA ARG A 1133 -19.71 18.56 -3.28
C ARG A 1133 -18.19 18.51 -3.32
N LEU A 1134 -17.65 17.40 -2.83
CA LEU A 1134 -16.23 17.04 -2.90
C LEU A 1134 -16.13 15.61 -3.40
N ALA A 1135 -15.34 15.38 -4.45
CA ALA A 1135 -15.14 14.06 -5.03
C ALA A 1135 -13.72 13.88 -5.54
N ASP A 1136 -13.29 12.62 -5.69
CA ASP A 1136 -12.17 12.30 -6.56
C ASP A 1136 -12.53 12.54 -8.04
N ARG A 1137 -11.53 12.65 -8.92
CA ARG A 1137 -11.76 12.94 -10.36
C ARG A 1137 -12.61 11.89 -11.09
N HIS A 1138 -12.66 10.66 -10.59
CA HIS A 1138 -13.48 9.59 -11.17
C HIS A 1138 -14.89 9.56 -10.57
N PHE A 1139 -15.17 10.38 -9.56
CA PHE A 1139 -16.45 10.45 -8.86
C PHE A 1139 -16.87 9.08 -8.29
N GLU A 1140 -15.93 8.24 -7.87
CA GLU A 1140 -16.23 6.92 -7.27
C GLU A 1140 -16.88 7.12 -5.90
N GLN A 1141 -16.44 8.15 -5.17
CA GLN A 1141 -17.04 8.57 -3.92
C GLN A 1141 -17.23 10.09 -3.91
N ILE A 1142 -18.47 10.52 -3.71
CA ILE A 1142 -18.84 11.94 -3.65
C ILE A 1142 -19.36 12.24 -2.24
N GLY A 1143 -18.69 13.14 -1.52
CA GLY A 1143 -19.25 13.78 -0.35
C GLY A 1143 -20.17 14.91 -0.80
N GLU A 1144 -21.39 14.96 -0.27
CA GLU A 1144 -22.34 16.03 -0.58
C GLU A 1144 -22.86 16.65 0.71
N LEU A 1145 -22.95 17.97 0.73
CA LEU A 1145 -23.74 18.74 1.67
C LEU A 1145 -24.92 19.32 0.89
N LEU A 1146 -26.15 19.02 1.32
CA LEU A 1146 -27.38 19.61 0.78
C LEU A 1146 -27.99 20.60 1.77
N VAL A 1147 -28.38 21.76 1.24
CA VAL A 1147 -29.17 22.76 1.95
C VAL A 1147 -30.50 22.94 1.22
N THR A 1148 -31.60 22.64 1.90
CA THR A 1148 -32.96 22.67 1.35
C THR A 1148 -33.82 23.69 2.12
N PRO A 1149 -34.47 24.64 1.45
CA PRO A 1149 -35.35 25.61 2.10
C PRO A 1149 -36.74 25.02 2.32
N ASN A 1150 -36.98 24.48 3.52
CA ASN A 1150 -38.29 23.93 3.93
C ASN A 1150 -39.03 24.85 4.92
N GLY A 1151 -38.85 26.16 4.78
CA GLY A 1151 -39.34 27.20 5.70
C GLY A 1151 -38.24 28.16 6.15
N PRO A 1152 -38.60 29.26 6.86
CA PRO A 1152 -37.61 30.22 7.33
C PRO A 1152 -36.77 29.61 8.45
N SER A 1153 -35.45 29.72 8.35
CA SER A 1153 -34.54 29.22 9.39
C SER A 1153 -33.23 30.00 9.42
N PRO A 1154 -32.68 30.30 10.61
CA PRO A 1154 -31.36 30.89 10.70
C PRO A 1154 -30.28 29.93 10.21
N SER A 1155 -30.51 28.62 10.10
CA SER A 1155 -29.53 27.66 9.58
C SER A 1155 -29.45 27.62 8.05
N LEU A 1156 -30.27 28.41 7.34
CA LEU A 1156 -30.17 28.62 5.89
C LEU A 1156 -29.34 29.87 5.56
N PRO A 1157 -28.70 29.94 4.36
CA PRO A 1157 -28.03 31.16 3.91
C PRO A 1157 -28.99 32.34 3.95
N ASN A 1158 -28.57 33.44 4.58
CA ASN A 1158 -29.40 34.63 4.70
C ASN A 1158 -28.52 35.88 4.58
N ALA A 1159 -29.04 37.05 4.93
CA ALA A 1159 -28.27 38.29 4.91
C ALA A 1159 -27.05 38.27 5.86
N THR A 1160 -27.02 37.34 6.82
CA THR A 1160 -25.87 37.02 7.66
C THR A 1160 -25.16 35.79 7.11
N THR A 1161 -23.83 35.85 7.09
CA THR A 1161 -22.95 34.76 6.67
C THR A 1161 -23.16 33.50 7.49
N GLN A 1162 -23.34 32.36 6.80
CA GLN A 1162 -23.44 31.04 7.40
C GLN A 1162 -22.34 30.11 6.93
N THR A 1163 -21.81 29.31 7.85
CA THR A 1163 -20.73 28.35 7.57
C THR A 1163 -21.25 26.92 7.68
N TYR A 1164 -20.85 26.10 6.71
CA TYR A 1164 -21.25 24.71 6.60
C TYR A 1164 -20.00 23.86 6.40
N ASP A 1165 -19.97 22.71 7.05
CA ASP A 1165 -18.85 21.78 7.01
C ASP A 1165 -19.31 20.48 6.34
N LEU A 1166 -18.65 20.10 5.25
CA LEU A 1166 -18.76 18.79 4.62
C LEU A 1166 -17.54 17.96 5.06
N TYR A 1167 -17.79 16.83 5.71
CA TYR A 1167 -16.75 15.87 6.05
C TYR A 1167 -16.66 14.80 4.98
N TYR A 1168 -15.44 14.48 4.54
CA TYR A 1168 -15.18 13.50 3.49
C TYR A 1168 -13.94 12.69 3.84
N GLN A 1169 -14.08 11.37 3.93
CA GLN A 1169 -12.93 10.50 4.14
C GLN A 1169 -12.26 10.21 2.79
N TRP A 1170 -11.00 10.63 2.66
CA TRP A 1170 -10.16 10.31 1.51
C TRP A 1170 -10.01 8.79 1.38
N PRO A 1171 -10.09 8.21 0.18
CA PRO A 1171 -10.07 6.76 0.02
C PRO A 1171 -8.80 6.11 0.61
N THR A 1172 -8.92 4.87 1.10
CA THR A 1172 -7.83 4.15 1.79
C THR A 1172 -6.81 3.48 0.85
N TYR A 1173 -7.00 3.59 -0.46
CA TYR A 1173 -6.06 3.20 -1.52
C TYR A 1173 -5.49 4.46 -2.17
N ALA A 1174 -4.28 4.37 -2.74
CA ALA A 1174 -3.67 5.49 -3.45
C ALA A 1174 -4.32 5.68 -4.83
N PRO A 1175 -5.11 6.74 -5.07
CA PRO A 1175 -5.66 6.99 -6.40
C PRO A 1175 -4.54 7.33 -7.39
N VAL A 1176 -4.74 6.98 -8.66
CA VAL A 1176 -3.73 7.10 -9.73
C VAL A 1176 -3.44 8.57 -10.11
N MET A 1177 -4.26 9.52 -9.64
CA MET A 1177 -4.11 10.96 -9.82
C MET A 1177 -4.63 11.72 -8.58
N ASP A 1178 -3.82 12.61 -8.00
CA ASP A 1178 -4.14 13.44 -6.83
C ASP A 1178 -4.98 14.69 -7.21
N GLU A 1179 -6.15 14.47 -7.81
CA GLU A 1179 -7.06 15.56 -8.18
C GLU A 1179 -8.41 15.45 -7.47
N LEU A 1180 -8.79 16.55 -6.79
CA LEU A 1180 -10.08 16.74 -6.14
C LEU A 1180 -10.99 17.62 -7.00
N VAL A 1181 -12.25 17.22 -7.13
CA VAL A 1181 -13.29 18.01 -7.78
C VAL A 1181 -14.19 18.61 -6.71
N LEU A 1182 -14.30 19.94 -6.72
CA LEU A 1182 -15.19 20.71 -5.87
C LEU A 1182 -16.34 21.26 -6.71
N ASN A 1183 -17.55 21.22 -6.17
CA ASN A 1183 -18.72 21.82 -6.82
C ASN A 1183 -19.57 22.64 -5.83
N PHE A 1184 -20.13 23.73 -6.35
CA PHE A 1184 -21.17 24.52 -5.71
C PHE A 1184 -22.36 24.61 -6.67
N ASP A 1185 -23.40 23.85 -6.36
CA ASP A 1185 -24.59 23.70 -7.21
C ASP A 1185 -25.74 24.58 -6.73
N LEU A 1186 -26.53 25.07 -7.68
CA LEU A 1186 -27.86 25.61 -7.46
C LEU A 1186 -28.89 24.73 -8.17
N ILE A 1187 -29.90 24.26 -7.43
CA ILE A 1187 -31.01 23.46 -7.92
C ILE A 1187 -32.31 24.18 -7.55
N ASN A 1188 -33.13 24.55 -8.54
CA ASN A 1188 -34.48 25.05 -8.32
C ASN A 1188 -35.48 24.17 -9.07
N LEU A 1189 -36.30 23.42 -8.32
CA LEU A 1189 -37.29 22.45 -8.83
C LEU A 1189 -38.71 22.72 -8.32
N SER A 1190 -38.92 23.84 -7.62
CA SER A 1190 -40.20 24.12 -6.96
C SER A 1190 -40.51 25.62 -6.97
N SER A 1191 -41.80 25.95 -6.90
CA SER A 1191 -42.29 27.33 -6.73
C SER A 1191 -41.92 27.97 -5.39
N ASN A 1192 -41.26 27.23 -4.49
CA ASN A 1192 -40.82 27.76 -3.20
C ASN A 1192 -39.54 28.59 -3.37
N GLY A 1193 -38.59 28.10 -4.18
CA GLY A 1193 -37.37 28.83 -4.51
C GLY A 1193 -37.67 29.93 -5.52
N ALA A 1194 -37.50 31.18 -5.11
CA ALA A 1194 -37.84 32.30 -5.96
C ALA A 1194 -36.77 32.54 -7.03
N PRO A 1195 -37.16 32.80 -8.29
CA PRO A 1195 -36.23 33.31 -9.27
C PRO A 1195 -35.61 34.62 -8.77
N ASP A 1196 -34.36 34.87 -9.19
CA ASP A 1196 -33.56 36.04 -8.84
C ASP A 1196 -33.04 36.12 -7.39
N VAL A 1197 -33.32 35.13 -6.54
CA VAL A 1197 -32.72 35.02 -5.19
C VAL A 1197 -31.28 34.50 -5.30
N PRO A 1198 -30.25 35.32 -4.98
CA PRO A 1198 -28.87 34.94 -5.16
C PRO A 1198 -28.31 34.22 -3.94
N VAL A 1199 -27.64 33.09 -4.14
CA VAL A 1199 -26.78 32.49 -3.12
C VAL A 1199 -25.32 32.74 -3.48
N ASN A 1200 -24.61 33.37 -2.56
CA ASN A 1200 -23.19 33.67 -2.65
C ASN A 1200 -22.39 32.63 -1.89
N LEU A 1201 -21.28 32.20 -2.46
CA LEU A 1201 -20.21 31.47 -1.81
C LEU A 1201 -19.05 32.45 -1.58
N GLU A 1202 -18.78 32.78 -0.32
CA GLU A 1202 -17.85 33.83 0.09
C GLU A 1202 -16.46 33.29 0.45
N ASN A 1203 -16.42 32.09 1.01
CA ASN A 1203 -15.16 31.43 1.37
C ASN A 1203 -15.31 29.92 1.27
N VAL A 1204 -14.27 29.26 0.78
CA VAL A 1204 -14.15 27.81 0.79
C VAL A 1204 -12.77 27.43 1.32
N SER A 1205 -12.70 26.57 2.33
CA SER A 1205 -11.43 26.01 2.79
C SER A 1205 -11.48 24.49 2.85
N LEU A 1206 -10.45 23.83 2.33
CA LEU A 1206 -10.24 22.40 2.42
C LEU A 1206 -9.13 22.14 3.45
N GLU A 1207 -9.43 21.37 4.48
CA GLU A 1207 -8.50 21.10 5.57
C GLU A 1207 -8.58 19.64 6.03
N THR A 1208 -7.49 19.14 6.61
CA THR A 1208 -7.47 17.84 7.29
C THR A 1208 -8.05 17.99 8.69
N VAL A 1209 -8.74 16.97 9.18
CA VAL A 1209 -9.32 16.96 10.53
C VAL A 1209 -9.17 15.59 11.19
N GLN A 1210 -9.19 15.56 12.51
CA GLN A 1210 -9.29 14.34 13.31
C GLN A 1210 -10.37 14.52 14.37
N PHE A 1211 -11.16 13.48 14.59
CA PHE A 1211 -11.98 13.37 15.80
C PHE A 1211 -11.06 12.90 16.92
N ALA A 1212 -11.06 13.57 18.07
CA ALA A 1212 -10.34 13.07 19.24
C ALA A 1212 -10.84 11.66 19.61
N PRO A 1213 -9.96 10.77 20.08
CA PRO A 1213 -10.33 9.41 20.48
C PRO A 1213 -11.27 9.36 21.68
#